data_AF-A0A550HMX3-F1
#
_entry.id   AF-A0A550HMX3-F1
#
_cell.length_a   1.000
_cell.length_b   1.000
_cell.length_c   1.000
_cell.angle_alpha   90.00
_cell.angle_beta   90.00
_cell.angle_gamma   90.00
#
_symmetry.space_group_name_H-M   'P 1'
#
loop_
_entity.id
_entity.type
_entity.pdbx_description
1 polymer ?
#
loop_
_entity_poly.entity_id
_entity_poly.type
_entity_poly.pdbx_seq_one_letter_code
_entity_poly.pdbx_strand_id
1 'polypeptide(L)'
;MRDTVLDGRYTLTERIGAGGMGVVWRARDARLERPVAVKLLSLPPGTAGAERERLLAMFGREARAAAALDSSYIVPVFDHGADGEVPYLVMPLLSGRTVGELLTEGPLPPERVAELAAQVCRALATAHRAGIVHRDIKPANVMLTDEGTVKVLDFGIAKFLDAAAGGRLTATTDSPIGTLPYMAPERFTRGADDGRTDVYALGCTVYEMLTGAPPFDSTSAPALMHSHVYETPEKPSVRRPGLAPQWDELVGRMLAKPVDQRPTAEEARAAFERLALPAPRVPASAETADEVRDRIPPPGQHSGSTAPEGPAHTSPEQQHPAPAPAPRQLAAGAATTSPDPTSYLLAPPLPKQPPAPPAARLRGRRVTWIAASAVVTALVVVLSVVQPFGGDDGDEGSGKSGPDAPKAGTVAPVAKTQTLTLGSGADAKGPAPAVRGATKGGKVTVLEPGGITTLDPGNMWSGTDRMISRLVYRSLTTLETLPNGSVRLVGDLAEDTGRPSLDGREWTFTLKPGLTYNDGSPVRAQDFAYAVKRALDPDKFPMGDRTLRNFLLGPEDADGIGSEHEMPPGVIETPDDRTIIFHLDGAHPDFNVVLAGPNGAPMPERVADISGTSTLLPSTGPYQVDSFSGAKNLTLTRNPKWRADTDPVRTAYPDRYEVTGSLTLDEIKSRIRTAGSKSAVMTFSGSLDKDGLGTTDGATGSGTVRVTSPAPYVHAYSVDTKRVPKLKVRQAIATAYPAADVLAASGEDGVATHHLMPPGIPGSRDFDLYGAGEHGDPARARALLAEAGETGFALTVAYATTADEARAKAVKKALDKAGFRVTLKNVDVSDIYENVGDGAYDLARLPMNISGLPLASAFLPDSFDGRYTFPTTSNFSRLNSTAVNNAIDEANATADLAAAGEKWSTVDRRVMEQAAAIPVYVPVRTFLYSSRLKGLQVDLDGLSPLNAYVTE
;
A
#
# COMPACT_ATOMS: atom_id res chain seq x y z
N MET A 1 11.29 34.39 22.69
CA MET A 1 12.68 33.88 22.69
C MET A 1 13.69 34.87 22.13
N ARG A 2 13.34 35.80 21.22
CA ARG A 2 14.22 36.97 21.01
C ARG A 2 14.34 37.75 22.32
N ASP A 3 15.55 38.21 22.63
CA ASP A 3 15.95 38.93 23.84
C ASP A 3 15.76 38.15 25.16
N THR A 4 15.51 36.84 25.07
CA THR A 4 15.54 35.92 26.21
C THR A 4 16.99 35.66 26.63
N VAL A 5 17.23 35.64 27.94
CA VAL A 5 18.56 35.37 28.53
C VAL A 5 18.54 34.00 29.19
N LEU A 6 19.20 33.03 28.58
CA LEU A 6 19.31 31.67 29.12
C LEU A 6 20.34 31.63 30.25
N ASP A 7 19.98 31.00 31.38
CA ASP A 7 20.84 30.83 32.56
C ASP A 7 21.55 32.13 33.00
N GLY A 8 20.87 33.27 32.83
CA GLY A 8 21.41 34.60 33.15
C GLY A 8 22.63 35.05 32.32
N ARG A 9 23.08 34.28 31.32
CA ARG A 9 24.35 34.49 30.61
C ARG A 9 24.24 34.64 29.09
N TYR A 10 23.33 33.92 28.43
CA TYR A 10 23.27 33.87 26.97
C TYR A 10 22.04 34.61 26.44
N THR A 11 22.23 35.85 25.98
CA THR A 11 21.15 36.67 25.41
C THR A 11 20.92 36.32 23.95
N LEU A 12 19.76 35.77 23.61
CA LEU A 12 19.40 35.36 22.25
C LEU A 12 18.99 36.58 21.40
N THR A 13 19.73 36.89 20.34
CA THR A 13 19.53 38.12 19.56
C THR A 13 18.79 37.92 18.23
N GLU A 14 19.04 36.79 17.56
CA GLU A 14 18.54 36.51 16.21
C GLU A 14 18.50 35.01 15.94
N ARG A 15 17.44 34.52 15.30
CA ARG A 15 17.31 33.10 14.90
C ARG A 15 18.05 32.90 13.57
N ILE A 16 19.08 32.05 13.57
CA ILE A 16 19.97 31.83 12.43
C ILE A 16 19.79 30.44 11.78
N GLY A 17 19.01 29.54 12.39
CA GLY A 17 18.68 28.25 11.80
C GLY A 17 17.55 27.54 12.54
N ALA A 18 16.92 26.57 11.89
CA ALA A 18 15.92 25.69 12.49
C ALA A 18 15.72 24.40 11.70
N GLY A 19 15.34 23.33 12.41
CA GLY A 19 14.95 22.06 11.81
C GLY A 19 14.15 21.22 12.81
N GLY A 20 13.81 19.98 12.45
CA GLY A 20 12.96 19.10 13.27
C GLY A 20 13.50 18.76 14.67
N MET A 21 14.77 19.09 14.98
CA MET A 21 15.44 18.77 16.25
C MET A 21 15.70 20.00 17.14
N GLY A 22 15.30 21.20 16.71
CA GLY A 22 15.53 22.42 17.48
C GLY A 22 15.74 23.70 16.66
N VAL A 23 16.14 24.77 17.37
CA VAL A 23 16.33 26.12 16.80
C VAL A 23 17.69 26.67 17.19
N VAL A 24 18.44 27.19 16.20
CA VAL A 24 19.75 27.82 16.40
C VAL A 24 19.60 29.34 16.42
N TRP A 25 20.17 29.96 17.43
CA TRP A 25 20.18 31.40 17.65
C TRP A 25 21.62 31.94 17.66
N ARG A 26 21.82 33.09 17.02
CA ARG A 26 22.93 34.00 17.35
C ARG A 26 22.62 34.58 18.72
N ALA A 27 23.59 34.52 19.61
CA ALA A 27 23.50 35.03 20.98
C ALA A 27 24.77 35.77 21.38
N ARG A 28 24.68 36.59 22.44
CA ARG A 28 25.83 37.20 23.10
C ARG A 28 26.09 36.46 24.41
N ASP A 29 27.31 35.96 24.61
CA ASP A 29 27.77 35.51 25.92
C ASP A 29 28.05 36.76 26.76
N ALA A 30 27.17 37.09 27.71
CA ALA A 30 27.29 38.30 28.52
C ALA A 30 28.51 38.29 29.45
N ARG A 31 29.12 37.12 29.71
CA ARG A 31 30.30 36.98 30.57
C ARG A 31 31.62 37.10 29.80
N LEU A 32 31.65 36.62 28.55
CA LEU A 32 32.83 36.69 27.67
C LEU A 32 32.71 37.79 26.59
N GLU A 33 31.62 38.55 26.61
CA GLU A 33 31.22 39.63 25.69
C GLU A 33 31.27 39.33 24.18
N ARG A 34 31.36 38.05 23.80
CA ARG A 34 31.53 37.58 22.43
C ARG A 34 30.23 37.04 21.79
N PRO A 35 30.08 37.10 20.46
CA PRO A 35 29.03 36.38 19.76
C PRO A 35 29.26 34.86 19.82
N VAL A 36 28.18 34.11 20.00
CA VAL A 36 28.14 32.64 20.00
C VAL A 36 26.90 32.17 19.25
N ALA A 37 26.90 30.90 18.80
CA ALA A 37 25.70 30.22 18.37
C ALA A 37 25.17 29.34 19.51
N VAL A 38 23.87 29.39 19.75
CA VAL A 38 23.17 28.60 20.77
C VAL A 38 22.10 27.76 20.10
N LYS A 39 22.21 26.44 20.20
CA LYS A 39 21.23 25.49 19.70
C LYS A 39 20.31 25.06 20.85
N LEU A 40 19.04 25.45 20.78
CA LEU A 40 17.97 24.96 21.65
C LEU A 40 17.46 23.64 21.10
N LEU A 41 17.37 22.60 21.92
CA LEU A 41 16.91 21.27 21.53
C LEU A 41 15.48 21.02 22.02
N SER A 42 14.67 20.38 21.18
CA SER A 42 13.28 20.01 21.52
C SER A 42 13.22 18.62 22.16
N LEU A 43 12.38 18.46 23.18
CA LEU A 43 11.96 17.15 23.70
C LEU A 43 10.54 16.81 23.17
N PRO A 44 10.17 15.52 23.05
CA PRO A 44 8.83 15.14 22.61
C PRO A 44 7.72 15.71 23.52
N PRO A 45 6.54 16.09 22.97
CA PRO A 45 5.40 16.54 23.77
C PRO A 45 5.00 15.52 24.84
N GLY A 46 4.78 15.98 26.07
CA GLY A 46 4.41 15.11 27.20
C GLY A 46 5.59 14.44 27.94
N THR A 47 6.83 14.69 27.55
CA THR A 47 8.04 14.18 28.25
C THR A 47 8.16 14.81 29.65
N ALA A 48 7.79 14.07 30.70
CA ALA A 48 7.78 14.56 32.08
C ALA A 48 8.42 13.55 33.08
N GLY A 49 8.75 14.05 34.28
CA GLY A 49 9.26 13.22 35.38
C GLY A 49 10.58 12.50 35.06
N ALA A 50 10.69 11.24 35.48
CA ALA A 50 11.93 10.46 35.45
C ALA A 50 12.52 10.28 34.03
N GLU A 51 11.69 10.22 32.97
CA GLU A 51 12.21 10.10 31.60
C GLU A 51 12.86 11.42 31.16
N ARG A 52 12.31 12.58 31.55
CA ARG A 52 12.94 13.88 31.28
C ARG A 52 14.32 13.98 31.96
N GLU A 53 14.44 13.57 33.22
CA GLU A 53 15.73 13.55 33.93
C GLU A 53 16.76 12.64 33.26
N ARG A 54 16.33 11.45 32.82
CA ARG A 54 17.16 10.49 32.08
C ARG A 54 17.68 11.07 30.77
N LEU A 55 16.82 11.74 30.00
CA LEU A 55 17.20 12.38 28.73
C LEU A 55 18.20 13.53 28.96
N LEU A 56 17.97 14.41 29.94
CA LEU A 56 18.92 15.49 30.28
C LEU A 56 20.27 14.95 30.74
N ALA A 57 20.29 13.91 31.58
CA ALA A 57 21.52 13.27 32.02
C ALA A 57 22.30 12.61 30.87
N MET A 58 21.62 12.17 29.81
CA MET A 58 22.23 11.67 28.59
C MET A 58 22.77 12.82 27.72
N PHE A 59 22.00 13.89 27.51
CA PHE A 59 22.47 15.10 26.81
C PHE A 59 23.78 15.63 27.42
N GLY A 60 23.82 15.78 28.74
CA GLY A 60 25.02 16.23 29.46
C GLY A 60 26.18 15.23 29.45
N ARG A 61 26.01 13.98 29.01
CA ARG A 61 27.12 13.05 28.73
C ARG A 61 27.63 13.23 27.30
N GLU A 62 26.74 13.23 26.30
CA GLU A 62 27.11 13.38 24.89
C GLU A 62 27.76 14.75 24.62
N ALA A 63 27.24 15.84 25.20
CA ALA A 63 27.82 17.19 25.07
C ALA A 63 29.26 17.28 25.61
N ARG A 64 29.57 16.58 26.73
CA ARG A 64 30.94 16.51 27.28
C ARG A 64 31.86 15.63 26.42
N ALA A 65 31.35 14.57 25.82
CA ALA A 65 32.11 13.74 24.90
C ALA A 65 32.48 14.53 23.63
N ALA A 66 31.54 15.28 23.06
CA ALA A 66 31.79 16.18 21.93
C ALA A 66 32.77 17.32 22.28
N ALA A 67 32.68 17.90 23.48
CA ALA A 67 33.60 18.94 23.94
C ALA A 67 35.06 18.47 24.12
N ALA A 68 35.30 17.16 24.24
CA ALA A 68 36.63 16.58 24.37
C ALA A 68 37.34 16.33 23.02
N LEU A 69 36.68 16.58 21.89
CA LEU A 69 37.24 16.38 20.55
C LEU A 69 38.11 17.56 20.12
N ASP A 70 39.43 17.37 20.09
CA ASP A 70 40.38 18.34 19.53
C ASP A 70 40.60 18.09 18.03
N SER A 71 39.97 18.91 17.17
CA SER A 71 40.16 18.86 15.72
C SER A 71 39.87 20.21 15.06
N SER A 72 40.74 20.63 14.14
CA SER A 72 40.47 21.79 13.28
C SER A 72 39.27 21.58 12.34
N TYR A 73 38.77 20.35 12.17
CA TYR A 73 37.64 20.03 11.28
C TYR A 73 36.31 19.77 12.01
N ILE A 74 36.29 19.87 13.34
CA ILE A 74 35.09 19.73 14.18
C ILE A 74 34.74 21.10 14.76
N VAL A 75 33.45 21.35 15.01
CA VAL A 75 33.02 22.54 15.78
C VAL A 75 33.16 22.26 17.27
N PRO A 76 33.98 23.00 18.02
CA PRO A 76 34.12 22.81 19.45
C PRO A 76 32.84 23.25 20.18
N VAL A 77 32.45 22.48 21.20
CA VAL A 77 31.41 22.88 22.15
C VAL A 77 32.05 23.81 23.18
N PHE A 78 31.49 25.02 23.36
CA PHE A 78 31.93 25.99 24.37
C PHE A 78 31.23 25.81 25.71
N ASP A 79 29.94 25.45 25.71
CA ASP A 79 29.16 25.27 26.93
C ASP A 79 27.89 24.44 26.64
N HIS A 80 27.21 23.96 27.69
CA HIS A 80 25.91 23.30 27.61
C HIS A 80 25.10 23.50 28.89
N GLY A 81 23.78 23.47 28.80
CA GLY A 81 22.91 23.63 29.97
C GLY A 81 21.45 23.31 29.67
N ALA A 82 20.57 23.70 30.58
CA ALA A 82 19.12 23.67 30.38
C ALA A 82 18.49 24.89 31.05
N ASP A 83 17.66 25.62 30.31
CA ASP A 83 16.92 26.78 30.80
C ASP A 83 15.46 26.35 31.03
N GLY A 84 15.10 26.17 32.30
CA GLY A 84 13.82 25.57 32.70
C GLY A 84 13.63 24.17 32.10
N GLU A 85 12.75 24.07 31.10
CA GLU A 85 12.47 22.78 30.45
C GLU A 85 13.39 22.45 29.25
N VAL A 86 14.10 23.44 28.69
CA VAL A 86 14.74 23.35 27.36
C VAL A 86 16.27 23.15 27.46
N PRO A 87 16.82 22.01 27.03
CA PRO A 87 18.27 21.81 26.92
C PRO A 87 18.89 22.64 25.78
N TYR A 88 20.11 23.16 25.99
CA TYR A 88 20.83 23.98 25.01
C TYR A 88 22.32 23.66 24.93
N LEU A 89 22.89 23.90 23.75
CA LEU A 89 24.31 23.75 23.43
C LEU A 89 24.88 25.08 22.92
N VAL A 90 26.07 25.49 23.38
CA VAL A 90 26.75 26.73 22.99
C VAL A 90 28.02 26.41 22.21
N MET A 91 28.20 27.05 21.06
CA MET A 91 29.29 26.80 20.12
C MET A 91 29.77 28.11 19.45
N PRO A 92 30.92 28.14 18.76
CA PRO A 92 31.32 29.29 17.96
C PRO A 92 30.25 29.69 16.95
N LEU A 93 30.03 30.99 16.79
CA LEU A 93 29.32 31.48 15.61
C LEU A 93 30.30 31.43 14.43
N LEU A 94 30.04 30.53 13.48
CA LEU A 94 30.85 30.40 12.26
C LEU A 94 30.33 31.36 11.16
N SER A 95 31.23 31.72 10.25
CA SER A 95 30.93 32.40 8.99
C SER A 95 31.35 31.51 7.82
N GLY A 96 30.48 31.36 6.83
CA GLY A 96 30.63 30.39 5.75
C GLY A 96 29.30 29.87 5.24
N ARG A 97 29.34 28.79 4.44
CA ARG A 97 28.16 28.13 3.85
C ARG A 97 28.20 26.63 4.09
N THR A 98 27.04 26.03 4.35
CA THR A 98 26.86 24.58 4.37
C THR A 98 27.00 23.97 2.98
N VAL A 99 27.39 22.70 2.88
CA VAL A 99 27.39 21.96 1.62
C VAL A 99 25.98 21.92 1.01
N GLY A 100 24.93 21.87 1.85
CA GLY A 100 23.54 22.00 1.40
C GLY A 100 23.28 23.34 0.68
N GLU A 101 23.74 24.46 1.24
CA GLU A 101 23.64 25.77 0.59
C GLU A 101 24.49 25.87 -0.67
N LEU A 102 25.65 25.20 -0.75
CA LEU A 102 26.45 25.13 -1.98
C LEU A 102 25.74 24.34 -3.08
N LEU A 103 25.07 23.23 -2.74
CA LEU A 103 24.38 22.37 -3.70
C LEU A 103 23.14 23.02 -4.33
N THR A 104 22.61 24.10 -3.74
CA THR A 104 21.57 24.93 -4.41
C THR A 104 22.04 25.58 -5.72
N GLU A 105 23.36 25.69 -5.94
CA GLU A 105 23.97 26.16 -7.18
C GLU A 105 24.24 25.02 -8.18
N GLY A 106 24.02 23.76 -7.78
CA GLY A 106 24.24 22.55 -8.57
C GLY A 106 25.41 21.68 -8.07
N PRO A 107 25.72 20.57 -8.77
CA PRO A 107 26.80 19.66 -8.41
C PRO A 107 28.19 20.30 -8.51
N LEU A 108 29.06 19.96 -7.57
CA LEU A 108 30.39 20.57 -7.43
C LEU A 108 31.44 19.94 -8.37
N PRO A 109 32.55 20.63 -8.69
CA PRO A 109 33.68 20.04 -9.43
C PRO A 109 34.27 18.83 -8.67
N PRO A 110 34.60 17.69 -9.31
CA PRO A 110 35.02 16.48 -8.61
C PRO A 110 36.26 16.67 -7.74
N GLU A 111 37.21 17.48 -8.18
CA GLU A 111 38.41 17.86 -7.43
C GLU A 111 38.02 18.54 -6.10
N ARG A 112 37.05 19.46 -6.16
CA ARG A 112 36.51 20.14 -4.99
C ARG A 112 35.73 19.20 -4.07
N VAL A 113 35.00 18.24 -4.63
CA VAL A 113 34.35 17.18 -3.84
C VAL A 113 35.39 16.36 -3.08
N ALA A 114 36.49 15.99 -3.73
CA ALA A 114 37.57 15.23 -3.10
C ALA A 114 38.25 16.01 -1.96
N GLU A 115 38.53 17.30 -2.15
CA GLU A 115 39.06 18.18 -1.11
C GLU A 115 38.14 18.26 0.12
N LEU A 116 36.85 18.52 -0.09
CA LEU A 116 35.86 18.65 0.99
C LEU A 116 35.67 17.32 1.73
N ALA A 117 35.50 16.22 1.00
CA ALA A 117 35.33 14.88 1.57
C ALA A 117 36.55 14.42 2.37
N ALA A 118 37.77 14.70 1.90
CA ALA A 118 38.99 14.42 2.64
C ALA A 118 39.05 15.17 3.99
N GLN A 119 38.55 16.41 4.05
CA GLN A 119 38.47 17.16 5.31
C GLN A 119 37.39 16.62 6.25
N VAL A 120 36.20 16.22 5.75
CA VAL A 120 35.19 15.52 6.56
C VAL A 120 35.73 14.22 7.13
N CYS A 121 36.47 13.42 6.34
CA CYS A 121 37.13 12.21 6.85
C CYS A 121 38.14 12.49 7.97
N ARG A 122 38.81 13.67 8.00
CA ARG A 122 39.71 14.05 9.12
C ARG A 122 38.93 14.32 10.41
N ALA A 123 37.75 14.92 10.33
CA ALA A 123 36.84 15.06 11.47
C ALA A 123 36.38 13.69 11.99
N LEU A 124 35.81 12.86 11.10
CA LEU A 124 35.33 11.52 11.43
C LEU A 124 36.41 10.64 12.06
N ALA A 125 37.58 10.54 11.42
CA ALA A 125 38.74 9.79 11.94
C ALA A 125 39.17 10.23 13.35
N THR A 126 39.09 11.53 13.66
CA THR A 126 39.44 12.02 15.00
C THR A 126 38.42 11.55 16.05
N ALA A 127 37.13 11.61 15.73
CA ALA A 127 36.08 11.22 16.64
C ALA A 127 35.95 9.69 16.80
N HIS A 128 36.14 8.92 15.72
CA HIS A 128 36.11 7.45 15.75
C HIS A 128 37.23 6.90 16.65
N ARG A 129 38.42 7.50 16.66
CA ARG A 129 39.49 7.17 17.62
C ARG A 129 39.14 7.51 19.08
N ALA A 130 38.23 8.46 19.31
CA ALA A 130 37.68 8.77 20.62
C ALA A 130 36.44 7.93 20.98
N GLY A 131 36.03 6.98 20.12
CA GLY A 131 34.84 6.15 20.31
C GLY A 131 33.50 6.85 20.03
N ILE A 132 33.51 8.01 19.37
CA ILE A 132 32.31 8.82 19.10
C ILE A 132 31.91 8.68 17.62
N VAL A 133 30.70 8.18 17.36
CA VAL A 133 30.07 8.07 16.03
C VAL A 133 29.03 9.19 15.88
N HIS A 134 29.03 9.89 14.76
CA HIS A 134 28.24 11.10 14.54
C HIS A 134 26.76 10.82 14.23
N ARG A 135 26.48 9.81 13.40
CA ARG A 135 25.16 9.32 12.96
C ARG A 135 24.27 10.27 12.13
N ASP A 136 24.68 11.52 11.87
CA ASP A 136 23.90 12.51 11.11
C ASP A 136 24.79 13.31 10.13
N ILE A 137 25.67 12.63 9.39
CA ILE A 137 26.44 13.27 8.30
C ILE A 137 25.51 13.48 7.09
N LYS A 138 25.36 14.73 6.67
CA LYS A 138 24.55 15.18 5.53
C LYS A 138 25.01 16.57 5.08
N PRO A 139 24.64 17.07 3.88
CA PRO A 139 25.07 18.38 3.37
C PRO A 139 24.84 19.56 4.33
N ALA A 140 23.73 19.55 5.10
CA ALA A 140 23.41 20.62 6.04
C ALA A 140 24.32 20.65 7.29
N ASN A 141 25.00 19.54 7.63
CA ASN A 141 25.86 19.43 8.82
C ASN A 141 27.36 19.54 8.49
N VAL A 142 27.70 19.85 7.23
CA VAL A 142 29.07 20.10 6.76
C VAL A 142 29.15 21.55 6.30
N MET A 143 29.90 22.38 7.02
CA MET A 143 30.08 23.81 6.68
C MET A 143 31.47 24.06 6.12
N LEU A 144 31.56 24.77 5.00
CA LEU A 144 32.78 25.38 4.50
C LEU A 144 32.85 26.81 5.04
N THR A 145 33.86 27.11 5.87
CA THR A 145 34.05 28.47 6.40
C THR A 145 34.64 29.40 5.34
N ASP A 146 34.53 30.72 5.58
CA ASP A 146 35.09 31.73 4.68
C ASP A 146 36.62 31.63 4.54
N GLU A 147 37.31 31.04 5.53
CA GLU A 147 38.75 30.69 5.47
C GLU A 147 39.03 29.39 4.68
N GLY A 148 38.03 28.82 4.00
CA GLY A 148 38.18 27.67 3.11
C GLY A 148 38.32 26.30 3.81
N THR A 149 38.04 26.24 5.12
CA THR A 149 38.17 25.02 5.94
C THR A 149 36.81 24.39 6.22
N VAL A 150 36.72 23.05 6.17
CA VAL A 150 35.50 22.33 6.53
C VAL A 150 35.35 22.20 8.05
N LYS A 151 34.13 22.45 8.53
CA LYS A 151 33.67 22.23 9.91
C LYS A 151 32.47 21.30 9.90
N VAL A 152 32.60 20.16 10.57
CA VAL A 152 31.49 19.24 10.83
C VAL A 152 30.74 19.69 12.08
N LEU A 153 29.43 19.92 11.93
CA LEU A 153 28.51 20.44 12.95
C LEU A 153 27.90 19.29 13.77
N ASP A 154 27.27 19.58 14.92
CA ASP A 154 26.35 18.65 15.62
C ASP A 154 26.93 17.27 16.02
N PHE A 155 28.21 17.22 16.37
CA PHE A 155 28.88 15.96 16.74
C PHE A 155 28.28 15.30 18.00
N GLY A 156 28.04 13.99 17.96
CA GLY A 156 27.73 13.13 19.12
C GLY A 156 26.30 13.21 19.69
N ILE A 157 25.55 14.29 19.47
CA ILE A 157 24.22 14.48 20.07
C ILE A 157 23.12 13.56 19.49
N ALA A 158 23.36 12.89 18.35
CA ALA A 158 22.39 12.01 17.70
C ALA A 158 21.92 10.84 18.60
N LYS A 159 22.80 10.28 19.45
CA LYS A 159 22.41 9.19 20.36
C LYS A 159 21.44 9.65 21.46
N PHE A 160 21.57 10.90 21.91
CA PHE A 160 20.58 11.53 22.79
C PHE A 160 19.23 11.71 22.08
N LEU A 161 19.25 12.11 20.82
CA LEU A 161 18.05 12.34 20.01
C LEU A 161 17.31 11.02 19.68
N ASP A 162 18.03 9.96 19.29
CA ASP A 162 17.47 8.64 18.99
C ASP A 162 16.79 8.02 20.23
N ALA A 163 17.35 8.24 21.42
CA ALA A 163 16.76 7.78 22.67
C ALA A 163 15.63 8.69 23.18
N ALA A 164 15.68 10.00 22.92
CA ALA A 164 14.52 10.89 23.10
C ALA A 164 13.35 10.51 22.17
N ALA A 165 13.64 9.96 20.99
CA ALA A 165 12.65 9.41 20.06
C ALA A 165 12.21 7.95 20.38
N GLY A 166 12.54 7.41 21.56
CA GLY A 166 12.06 6.09 22.00
C GLY A 166 13.04 4.92 21.80
N GLY A 167 14.29 5.16 21.39
CA GLY A 167 15.38 4.18 21.46
C GLY A 167 15.41 3.10 20.38
N ARG A 168 14.46 3.14 19.44
CA ARG A 168 14.55 2.53 18.10
C ARG A 168 13.94 3.55 17.14
N LEU A 169 14.55 3.80 15.98
CA LEU A 169 13.86 4.52 14.91
C LEU A 169 12.78 3.60 14.32
N THR A 170 11.65 3.48 15.00
CA THR A 170 10.40 3.06 14.36
C THR A 170 10.03 4.10 13.31
N ALA A 171 9.48 3.65 12.18
CA ALA A 171 9.18 4.50 11.03
C ALA A 171 7.97 5.43 11.31
N THR A 172 8.18 6.43 12.17
CA THR A 172 7.23 7.48 12.54
C THR A 172 7.69 8.82 11.99
N THR A 173 6.71 9.71 11.76
CA THR A 173 6.82 10.98 11.03
C THR A 173 7.70 12.03 11.71
N ASP A 174 8.19 11.76 12.92
CA ASP A 174 8.95 12.70 13.77
C ASP A 174 10.48 12.69 13.52
N SER A 175 10.99 11.73 12.75
CA SER A 175 12.38 11.80 12.27
C SER A 175 12.49 12.90 11.22
N PRO A 176 13.43 13.86 11.31
CA PRO A 176 13.51 14.97 10.36
C PRO A 176 13.66 14.43 8.93
N ILE A 177 12.68 14.75 8.08
CA ILE A 177 12.56 14.23 6.71
C ILE A 177 13.87 14.38 5.90
N GLY A 178 14.67 15.41 6.18
CA GLY A 178 15.99 15.65 5.56
C GLY A 178 17.19 14.83 6.08
N THR A 179 17.04 13.94 7.08
CA THR A 179 18.13 13.03 7.52
C THR A 179 18.02 11.64 6.87
N LEU A 180 16.80 11.19 6.55
CA LEU A 180 16.54 9.86 5.96
C LEU A 180 17.41 9.52 4.72
N PRO A 181 17.68 10.42 3.75
CA PRO A 181 18.46 10.10 2.54
C PRO A 181 19.95 9.77 2.75
N TYR A 182 20.44 9.87 3.98
CA TYR A 182 21.85 9.67 4.34
C TYR A 182 22.04 8.58 5.41
N MET A 183 20.96 7.96 5.90
CA MET A 183 21.05 7.00 6.99
C MET A 183 21.53 5.61 6.53
N ALA A 184 22.43 5.03 7.31
CA ALA A 184 23.04 3.74 7.02
C ALA A 184 22.09 2.54 7.30
N PRO A 185 22.23 1.41 6.57
CA PRO A 185 21.37 0.22 6.70
C PRO A 185 21.18 -0.27 8.14
N GLU A 186 22.25 -0.24 8.94
CA GLU A 186 22.28 -0.68 10.32
C GLU A 186 21.34 0.12 11.23
N ARG A 187 21.10 1.42 10.94
CA ARG A 187 20.19 2.28 11.70
C ARG A 187 18.71 1.89 11.55
N PHE A 188 18.39 1.08 10.54
CA PHE A 188 17.04 0.55 10.28
C PHE A 188 16.88 -0.92 10.67
N THR A 189 17.97 -1.59 11.03
CA THR A 189 18.01 -3.03 11.34
C THR A 189 18.53 -3.26 12.76
N ARG A 190 18.80 -4.51 13.17
CA ARG A 190 19.41 -4.81 14.49
C ARG A 190 20.95 -4.89 14.37
N GLY A 191 21.55 -3.94 13.66
CA GLY A 191 23.01 -3.86 13.48
C GLY A 191 23.72 -3.13 14.63
N ALA A 192 25.05 -3.24 14.66
CA ALA A 192 25.90 -2.44 15.55
C ALA A 192 26.48 -1.24 14.79
N ASP A 193 26.24 -0.02 15.30
CA ASP A 193 26.79 1.22 14.74
C ASP A 193 28.27 1.39 15.13
N ASP A 194 29.20 1.26 14.17
CA ASP A 194 30.60 1.68 14.32
C ASP A 194 30.90 2.95 13.49
N GLY A 195 32.17 3.38 13.42
CA GLY A 195 32.55 4.58 12.65
C GLY A 195 32.20 4.51 11.15
N ARG A 196 32.05 3.31 10.58
CA ARG A 196 31.68 3.10 9.17
C ARG A 196 30.21 3.40 8.88
N THR A 197 29.38 3.58 9.91
CA THR A 197 28.04 4.21 9.79
C THR A 197 28.15 5.63 9.25
N ASP A 198 29.11 6.43 9.75
CA ASP A 198 29.35 7.79 9.26
C ASP A 198 29.97 7.81 7.86
N VAL A 199 30.77 6.78 7.52
CA VAL A 199 31.37 6.64 6.18
C VAL A 199 30.31 6.38 5.12
N TYR A 200 29.26 5.61 5.43
CA TYR A 200 28.11 5.44 4.53
C TYR A 200 27.36 6.75 4.29
N ALA A 201 27.06 7.48 5.37
CA ALA A 201 26.39 8.77 5.30
C ALA A 201 27.21 9.84 4.54
N LEU A 202 28.53 9.82 4.70
CA LEU A 202 29.46 10.59 3.85
C LEU A 202 29.43 10.11 2.40
N GLY A 203 29.29 8.81 2.15
CA GLY A 203 29.11 8.25 0.80
C GLY A 203 27.88 8.82 0.10
N CYS A 204 26.74 8.92 0.81
CA CYS A 204 25.53 9.57 0.30
C CYS A 204 25.78 11.06 0.02
N THR A 205 26.43 11.77 0.94
CA THR A 205 26.76 13.20 0.81
C THR A 205 27.70 13.47 -0.38
N VAL A 206 28.69 12.60 -0.60
CA VAL A 206 29.63 12.67 -1.73
C VAL A 206 28.93 12.38 -3.06
N TYR A 207 28.03 11.39 -3.08
CA TYR A 207 27.22 11.08 -4.26
C TYR A 207 26.42 12.30 -4.72
N GLU A 208 25.76 12.98 -3.77
CA GLU A 208 25.00 14.20 -4.05
C GLU A 208 25.90 15.36 -4.47
N MET A 209 27.04 15.55 -3.80
CA MET A 209 28.03 16.56 -4.23
C MET A 209 28.51 16.37 -5.68
N LEU A 210 28.58 15.13 -6.16
CA LEU A 210 28.95 14.81 -7.54
C LEU A 210 27.80 14.94 -8.54
N THR A 211 26.56 14.61 -8.16
CA THR A 211 25.45 14.39 -9.11
C THR A 211 24.29 15.39 -8.99
N GLY A 212 24.20 16.11 -7.87
CA GLY A 212 23.12 17.06 -7.56
C GLY A 212 21.90 16.43 -6.89
N ALA A 213 21.90 15.11 -6.62
CA ALA A 213 20.85 14.40 -5.90
C ALA A 213 21.44 13.24 -5.05
N PRO A 214 20.84 12.87 -3.91
CA PRO A 214 21.30 11.72 -3.12
C PRO A 214 21.22 10.40 -3.92
N PRO A 215 21.93 9.33 -3.48
CA PRO A 215 21.96 8.05 -4.21
C PRO A 215 20.60 7.34 -4.25
N PHE A 216 19.70 7.71 -3.35
CA PHE A 216 18.30 7.30 -3.31
C PHE A 216 17.46 8.55 -3.01
N ASP A 217 16.48 8.83 -3.86
CA ASP A 217 15.75 10.10 -3.92
C ASP A 217 14.23 9.91 -3.70
N SER A 218 13.83 8.84 -3.01
CA SER A 218 12.42 8.54 -2.70
C SER A 218 11.82 9.50 -1.68
N THR A 219 10.63 10.01 -1.96
CA THR A 219 9.85 10.88 -1.07
C THR A 219 9.12 10.12 0.06
N SER A 220 9.16 8.78 0.06
CA SER A 220 8.53 7.93 1.08
C SER A 220 9.57 7.36 2.04
N ALA A 221 9.45 7.67 3.33
CA ALA A 221 10.44 7.25 4.33
C ALA A 221 10.65 5.71 4.37
N PRO A 222 9.62 4.84 4.38
CA PRO A 222 9.83 3.39 4.31
C PRO A 222 10.45 2.90 3.00
N ALA A 223 10.19 3.56 1.87
CA ALA A 223 10.81 3.23 0.59
C ALA A 223 12.30 3.61 0.59
N LEU A 224 12.64 4.79 1.11
CA LEU A 224 14.01 5.26 1.26
C LEU A 224 14.81 4.38 2.25
N MET A 225 14.18 3.93 3.34
CA MET A 225 14.72 2.89 4.23
C MET A 225 15.00 1.59 3.47
N HIS A 226 14.05 1.10 2.67
CA HIS A 226 14.24 -0.09 1.83
C HIS A 226 15.42 0.07 0.86
N SER A 227 15.52 1.22 0.17
CA SER A 227 16.63 1.51 -0.73
C SER A 227 17.98 1.51 0.00
N HIS A 228 18.04 2.13 1.18
CA HIS A 228 19.24 2.07 2.01
C HIS A 228 19.57 0.66 2.49
N VAL A 229 18.61 -0.22 2.80
CA VAL A 229 18.90 -1.59 3.27
C VAL A 229 19.25 -2.55 2.12
N TYR A 230 18.52 -2.52 1.00
CA TYR A 230 18.54 -3.59 -0.01
C TYR A 230 19.00 -3.17 -1.41
N GLU A 231 18.84 -1.90 -1.82
CA GLU A 231 19.08 -1.49 -3.21
C GLU A 231 20.53 -1.04 -3.44
N THR A 232 21.15 -1.51 -4.52
CA THR A 232 22.48 -1.03 -4.92
C THR A 232 22.33 0.31 -5.63
N PRO A 233 23.05 1.38 -5.23
CA PRO A 233 22.92 2.69 -5.85
C PRO A 233 23.44 2.67 -7.30
N GLU A 234 22.79 3.43 -8.17
CA GLU A 234 23.29 3.69 -9.52
C GLU A 234 24.65 4.37 -9.46
N LYS A 235 25.61 4.00 -10.32
CA LYS A 235 26.97 4.56 -10.27
C LYS A 235 26.99 6.08 -10.55
N PRO A 236 27.77 6.89 -9.80
CA PRO A 236 27.91 8.32 -10.06
C PRO A 236 28.23 8.67 -11.52
N SER A 237 29.07 7.89 -12.20
CA SER A 237 29.43 8.10 -13.61
C SER A 237 28.27 7.96 -14.60
N VAL A 238 27.17 7.29 -14.22
CA VAL A 238 25.96 7.15 -15.05
C VAL A 238 25.12 8.42 -14.96
N ARG A 239 24.94 8.99 -13.76
CA ARG A 239 24.25 10.28 -13.56
C ARG A 239 25.09 11.47 -14.03
N ARG A 240 26.42 11.39 -13.92
CA ARG A 240 27.37 12.40 -14.42
C ARG A 240 28.44 11.77 -15.31
N PRO A 241 28.20 11.68 -16.64
CA PRO A 241 29.20 11.24 -17.60
C PRO A 241 30.50 12.06 -17.50
N GLY A 242 31.64 11.37 -17.62
CA GLY A 242 32.97 11.98 -17.54
C GLY A 242 33.64 11.93 -16.15
N LEU A 243 32.97 11.39 -15.12
CA LEU A 243 33.65 11.06 -13.86
C LEU A 243 34.66 9.91 -14.06
N ALA A 244 35.82 10.03 -13.41
CA ALA A 244 36.85 8.99 -13.44
C ALA A 244 36.38 7.71 -12.72
N PRO A 245 36.68 6.48 -13.21
CA PRO A 245 36.15 5.22 -12.66
C PRO A 245 36.42 5.00 -11.17
N GLN A 246 37.46 5.62 -10.62
CA GLN A 246 37.82 5.60 -9.20
C GLN A 246 36.74 6.20 -8.30
N TRP A 247 35.89 7.10 -8.81
CA TRP A 247 34.72 7.62 -8.10
C TRP A 247 33.66 6.56 -7.87
N ASP A 248 33.32 5.78 -8.91
CA ASP A 248 32.34 4.70 -8.79
C ASP A 248 32.82 3.61 -7.81
N GLU A 249 34.11 3.29 -7.83
CA GLU A 249 34.71 2.30 -6.93
C GLU A 249 34.67 2.78 -5.46
N LEU A 250 35.11 4.02 -5.20
CA LEU A 250 35.17 4.56 -3.84
C LEU A 250 33.77 4.77 -3.26
N VAL A 251 32.87 5.41 -4.00
CA VAL A 251 31.49 5.66 -3.55
C VAL A 251 30.73 4.35 -3.42
N GLY A 252 30.94 3.38 -4.33
CA GLY A 252 30.37 2.03 -4.22
C GLY A 252 30.81 1.29 -2.95
N ARG A 253 32.09 1.38 -2.56
CA ARG A 253 32.58 0.79 -1.29
C ARG A 253 32.07 1.53 -0.05
N MET A 254 31.92 2.85 -0.10
CA MET A 254 31.33 3.62 1.01
C MET A 254 29.85 3.29 1.20
N LEU A 255 29.12 3.05 0.11
CA LEU A 255 27.69 2.69 0.09
C LEU A 255 27.43 1.16 0.17
N ALA A 256 28.43 0.36 0.49
CA ALA A 256 28.27 -1.09 0.68
C ALA A 256 27.29 -1.39 1.84
N LYS A 257 26.38 -2.35 1.66
CA LYS A 257 25.38 -2.66 2.68
C LYS A 257 26.00 -3.31 3.92
N PRO A 258 26.84 -4.36 3.80
CA PRO A 258 27.57 -4.91 4.94
C PRO A 258 28.59 -3.90 5.47
N VAL A 259 28.56 -3.65 6.78
CA VAL A 259 29.37 -2.60 7.44
C VAL A 259 30.87 -2.90 7.29
N ASP A 260 31.27 -4.17 7.36
CA ASP A 260 32.64 -4.66 7.25
C ASP A 260 33.30 -4.42 5.88
N GLN A 261 32.50 -4.25 4.82
CA GLN A 261 32.97 -3.98 3.45
C GLN A 261 33.28 -2.50 3.21
N ARG A 262 32.87 -1.60 4.12
CA ARG A 262 33.11 -0.17 4.00
C ARG A 262 34.51 0.20 4.49
N PRO A 263 35.20 1.16 3.83
CA PRO A 263 36.47 1.67 4.34
C PRO A 263 36.28 2.37 5.69
N THR A 264 37.34 2.43 6.49
CA THR A 264 37.46 3.36 7.62
C THR A 264 37.53 4.81 7.14
N ALA A 265 37.31 5.78 8.04
CA ALA A 265 37.45 7.20 7.72
C ALA A 265 38.88 7.53 7.24
N GLU A 266 39.92 6.94 7.83
CA GLU A 266 41.31 7.07 7.41
C GLU A 266 41.57 6.54 5.99
N GLU A 267 40.99 5.39 5.62
CA GLU A 267 41.13 4.81 4.27
C GLU A 267 40.36 5.62 3.22
N ALA A 268 39.15 6.07 3.55
CA ALA A 268 38.35 6.96 2.71
C ALA A 268 39.08 8.29 2.48
N ARG A 269 39.66 8.90 3.53
CA ARG A 269 40.51 10.10 3.43
C ARG A 269 41.65 9.90 2.44
N ALA A 270 42.41 8.81 2.58
CA ALA A 270 43.54 8.52 1.71
C ALA A 270 43.12 8.28 0.25
N ALA A 271 41.90 7.79 0.01
CA ALA A 271 41.33 7.65 -1.34
C ALA A 271 40.91 9.01 -1.93
N PHE A 272 40.22 9.87 -1.16
CA PHE A 272 39.89 11.23 -1.59
C PHE A 272 41.13 12.10 -1.83
N GLU A 273 42.16 12.01 -0.98
CA GLU A 273 43.42 12.74 -1.20
C GLU A 273 44.13 12.32 -2.50
N ARG A 274 43.97 11.07 -2.97
CA ARG A 274 44.44 10.64 -4.29
C ARG A 274 43.57 11.18 -5.44
N LEU A 275 42.25 11.28 -5.24
CA LEU A 275 41.31 11.86 -6.21
C LEU A 275 41.44 13.38 -6.37
N ALA A 276 41.95 14.07 -5.34
CA ALA A 276 42.22 15.51 -5.37
C ALA A 276 43.53 15.88 -6.10
N LEU A 277 44.38 14.91 -6.43
CA LEU A 277 45.61 15.16 -7.20
C LEU A 277 45.28 15.28 -8.70
N PRO A 278 45.80 16.30 -9.40
CA PRO A 278 45.62 16.39 -10.85
C PRO A 278 46.29 15.20 -11.53
N ALA A 279 45.56 14.53 -12.42
CA ALA A 279 46.07 13.38 -13.17
C ALA A 279 47.35 13.75 -13.93
N PRO A 280 48.41 12.91 -13.91
CA PRO A 280 49.63 13.20 -14.64
C PRO A 280 49.33 13.29 -16.13
N ARG A 281 49.65 14.45 -16.73
CA ARG A 281 49.51 14.67 -18.18
C ARG A 281 50.45 13.74 -18.93
N VAL A 282 49.93 12.61 -19.40
CA VAL A 282 50.56 11.85 -20.48
C VAL A 282 50.61 12.78 -21.71
N PRO A 283 51.76 12.97 -22.37
CA PRO A 283 51.82 13.80 -23.57
C PRO A 283 50.89 13.24 -24.63
N ALA A 284 50.04 14.09 -25.21
CA ALA A 284 49.27 13.72 -26.38
C ALA A 284 50.23 13.53 -27.56
N SER A 285 50.53 12.28 -27.91
CA SER A 285 51.17 11.96 -29.19
C SER A 285 50.25 12.43 -30.30
N ALA A 286 50.69 13.44 -31.04
CA ALA A 286 49.97 13.92 -32.21
C ALA A 286 50.11 12.90 -33.34
N GLU A 287 49.04 12.17 -33.64
CA GLU A 287 48.83 11.58 -34.96
C GLU A 287 47.61 12.25 -35.61
N THR A 288 47.80 12.63 -36.87
CA THR A 288 46.99 13.62 -37.57
C THR A 288 45.75 13.01 -38.20
N ALA A 289 44.66 13.78 -38.20
CA ALA A 289 43.48 13.46 -38.98
C ALA A 289 43.71 13.70 -40.48
N ASP A 290 44.32 12.73 -41.19
CA ASP A 290 44.29 12.70 -42.67
C ASP A 290 44.58 11.32 -43.31
N GLU A 291 44.00 10.21 -42.81
CA GLU A 291 44.15 8.90 -43.50
C GLU A 291 42.98 7.89 -43.35
N VAL A 292 41.72 8.35 -43.46
CA VAL A 292 40.56 7.44 -43.66
C VAL A 292 39.60 8.00 -44.73
N ARG A 293 40.05 8.00 -46.00
CA ARG A 293 39.19 8.32 -47.15
C ARG A 293 39.13 7.25 -48.25
N ASP A 294 39.76 6.09 -48.05
CA ASP A 294 39.68 4.98 -49.01
C ASP A 294 39.46 3.63 -48.31
N ARG A 295 38.29 3.02 -48.57
CA ARG A 295 37.96 1.57 -48.58
C ARG A 295 36.44 1.34 -48.64
N ILE A 296 35.85 1.47 -49.82
CA ILE A 296 34.55 0.85 -50.17
C ILE A 296 34.73 0.10 -51.50
N PRO A 297 34.60 -1.24 -51.54
CA PRO A 297 34.60 -1.99 -52.80
C PRO A 297 33.19 -2.05 -53.43
N PRO A 298 33.06 -2.04 -54.77
CA PRO A 298 31.77 -1.98 -55.47
C PRO A 298 31.14 -3.36 -55.75
N PRO A 299 29.82 -3.45 -55.95
CA PRO A 299 29.15 -4.67 -56.41
C PRO A 299 29.21 -4.80 -57.95
N GLY A 300 29.76 -5.92 -58.44
CA GLY A 300 29.83 -6.26 -59.87
C GLY A 300 28.65 -7.12 -60.37
N GLN A 301 28.29 -6.97 -61.64
CA GLN A 301 27.18 -7.66 -62.32
C GLN A 301 27.65 -8.85 -63.19
N HIS A 302 26.73 -9.76 -63.54
CA HIS A 302 26.44 -10.32 -64.90
C HIS A 302 25.39 -11.45 -64.75
N SER A 303 24.19 -11.36 -65.34
CA SER A 303 23.78 -11.85 -66.70
C SER A 303 23.75 -13.39 -66.83
N GLY A 304 22.68 -14.08 -67.27
CA GLY A 304 21.32 -13.72 -67.72
C GLY A 304 20.55 -14.96 -68.27
N SER A 305 19.36 -14.77 -68.89
CA SER A 305 18.50 -15.80 -69.56
C SER A 305 17.68 -16.73 -68.63
N THR A 306 16.40 -17.12 -68.84
CA THR A 306 15.38 -16.87 -69.91
C THR A 306 13.95 -17.11 -69.37
N ALA A 307 12.90 -16.58 -70.02
CA ALA A 307 11.48 -16.80 -69.69
C ALA A 307 10.88 -18.08 -70.36
N PRO A 308 9.62 -18.48 -70.11
CA PRO A 308 8.45 -17.83 -70.76
C PRO A 308 7.20 -17.54 -69.88
N GLU A 309 6.45 -16.52 -70.33
CA GLU A 309 4.97 -16.39 -70.49
C GLU A 309 4.08 -17.52 -69.94
N GLY A 310 2.96 -17.32 -69.20
CA GLY A 310 1.78 -16.45 -69.40
C GLY A 310 0.51 -17.34 -69.36
N PRO A 311 -0.77 -16.86 -69.22
CA PRO A 311 -1.29 -15.49 -69.18
C PRO A 311 -2.16 -15.17 -67.92
N ALA A 312 -2.79 -13.99 -67.90
CA ALA A 312 -3.66 -13.47 -66.83
C ALA A 312 -5.11 -14.01 -66.86
N HIS A 313 -5.92 -13.74 -65.82
CA HIS A 313 -7.30 -13.20 -65.93
C HIS A 313 -7.97 -12.84 -64.57
N THR A 314 -8.57 -11.65 -64.53
CA THR A 314 -9.82 -11.22 -63.82
C THR A 314 -10.09 -11.51 -62.32
N SER A 315 -10.42 -10.45 -61.58
CA SER A 315 -11.35 -10.51 -60.42
C SER A 315 -12.77 -10.89 -60.86
N PRO A 316 -13.54 -11.55 -59.99
CA PRO A 316 -14.89 -11.04 -59.70
C PRO A 316 -15.34 -11.17 -58.22
N GLU A 317 -16.14 -10.19 -57.83
CA GLU A 317 -17.41 -10.21 -57.09
C GLU A 317 -17.78 -11.27 -56.02
N GLN A 318 -18.58 -10.77 -55.08
CA GLN A 318 -19.25 -11.36 -53.92
C GLN A 318 -19.80 -12.80 -54.07
N GLN A 319 -19.68 -13.60 -53.00
CA GLN A 319 -20.69 -14.61 -52.63
C GLN A 319 -20.64 -14.99 -51.13
N HIS A 320 -21.79 -14.96 -50.45
CA HIS A 320 -22.00 -15.61 -49.16
C HIS A 320 -22.12 -17.14 -49.32
N PRO A 321 -21.68 -17.93 -48.32
CA PRO A 321 -22.26 -19.23 -48.04
C PRO A 321 -23.12 -19.23 -46.75
N ALA A 322 -24.21 -20.00 -46.78
CA ALA A 322 -25.18 -20.18 -45.70
C ALA A 322 -24.70 -21.21 -44.63
N PRO A 323 -25.42 -21.41 -43.50
CA PRO A 323 -24.84 -22.03 -42.31
C PRO A 323 -24.83 -23.57 -42.32
N ALA A 324 -23.85 -24.14 -41.60
CA ALA A 324 -23.72 -25.57 -41.32
C ALA A 324 -24.32 -25.94 -39.93
N PRO A 325 -24.66 -27.22 -39.67
CA PRO A 325 -25.82 -27.57 -38.84
C PRO A 325 -25.58 -27.65 -37.32
N ALA A 326 -26.68 -27.50 -36.58
CA ALA A 326 -26.71 -27.64 -35.11
C ALA A 326 -26.39 -29.07 -34.63
N PRO A 327 -25.52 -29.24 -33.62
CA PRO A 327 -25.36 -30.51 -32.91
C PRO A 327 -26.58 -30.82 -32.02
N ARG A 328 -26.94 -32.10 -31.94
CA ARG A 328 -28.04 -32.63 -31.13
C ARG A 328 -27.84 -32.38 -29.63
N GLN A 329 -28.94 -32.17 -28.90
CA GLN A 329 -28.98 -32.32 -27.45
C GLN A 329 -28.47 -33.72 -27.05
N LEU A 330 -27.46 -33.78 -26.18
CA LEU A 330 -27.24 -34.93 -25.31
C LEU A 330 -27.83 -34.61 -23.93
N ALA A 331 -28.38 -35.62 -23.27
CA ALA A 331 -29.14 -35.48 -22.04
C ALA A 331 -28.28 -35.02 -20.85
N ALA A 332 -28.90 -34.28 -19.93
CA ALA A 332 -28.32 -33.95 -18.64
C ALA A 332 -28.13 -35.23 -17.81
N GLY A 333 -26.95 -35.43 -17.20
CA GLY A 333 -26.67 -36.64 -16.44
C GLY A 333 -25.20 -36.91 -16.12
N ALA A 334 -24.44 -35.92 -15.64
CA ALA A 334 -23.15 -36.17 -14.99
C ALA A 334 -22.80 -35.01 -14.05
N ALA A 335 -22.88 -35.23 -12.74
CA ALA A 335 -22.25 -34.35 -11.77
C ALA A 335 -20.73 -34.47 -11.93
N THR A 336 -20.10 -33.44 -12.50
CA THR A 336 -18.65 -33.36 -12.63
C THR A 336 -18.12 -32.45 -11.52
N THR A 337 -17.63 -33.08 -10.46
CA THR A 337 -16.99 -32.39 -9.33
C THR A 337 -15.66 -31.81 -9.77
N SER A 338 -15.67 -30.57 -10.26
CA SER A 338 -14.50 -29.71 -10.16
C SER A 338 -14.34 -29.29 -8.69
N PRO A 339 -13.11 -29.19 -8.16
CA PRO A 339 -12.90 -28.54 -6.87
C PRO A 339 -13.25 -27.05 -7.01
N ASP A 340 -14.34 -26.63 -6.39
CA ASP A 340 -14.68 -25.20 -6.29
C ASP A 340 -13.56 -24.49 -5.52
N PRO A 341 -12.87 -23.51 -6.13
CA PRO A 341 -11.78 -22.83 -5.46
C PRO A 341 -12.31 -21.91 -4.36
N THR A 342 -11.95 -22.19 -3.10
CA THR A 342 -12.47 -21.42 -1.96
C THR A 342 -11.74 -20.09 -1.69
N SER A 343 -10.79 -19.75 -2.56
CA SER A 343 -10.08 -18.47 -2.67
C SER A 343 -10.84 -17.41 -3.48
N TYR A 344 -12.09 -17.68 -3.86
CA TYR A 344 -12.95 -16.72 -4.56
C TYR A 344 -14.00 -16.17 -3.61
N LEU A 345 -14.26 -14.87 -3.72
CA LEU A 345 -15.44 -14.24 -3.15
C LEU A 345 -16.66 -14.76 -3.91
N LEU A 346 -17.23 -15.87 -3.43
CA LEU A 346 -18.59 -16.28 -3.79
C LEU A 346 -19.51 -15.12 -3.42
N ALA A 347 -20.02 -14.42 -4.44
CA ALA A 347 -21.06 -13.43 -4.25
C ALA A 347 -22.24 -14.11 -3.53
N PRO A 348 -22.83 -13.48 -2.49
CA PRO A 348 -24.07 -13.99 -1.94
C PRO A 348 -25.10 -14.07 -3.08
N PRO A 349 -25.93 -15.13 -3.14
CA PRO A 349 -26.88 -15.27 -4.24
C PRO A 349 -27.85 -14.10 -4.26
N LEU A 350 -28.37 -13.79 -5.45
CA LEU A 350 -29.44 -12.80 -5.59
C LEU A 350 -30.62 -13.21 -4.69
N PRO A 351 -31.17 -12.28 -3.87
CA PRO A 351 -32.36 -12.56 -3.08
C PRO A 351 -33.50 -13.10 -3.96
N LYS A 352 -34.19 -14.14 -3.48
CA LYS A 352 -35.35 -14.71 -4.19
C LYS A 352 -36.47 -13.66 -4.18
N GLN A 353 -36.74 -13.05 -5.33
CA GLN A 353 -37.70 -11.96 -5.48
C GLN A 353 -39.08 -12.36 -4.91
N PRO A 354 -39.60 -11.66 -3.89
CA PRO A 354 -40.91 -11.98 -3.31
C PRO A 354 -42.04 -11.73 -4.32
N PRO A 355 -43.12 -12.53 -4.31
CA PRO A 355 -44.31 -12.22 -5.11
C PRO A 355 -44.93 -10.89 -4.63
N ALA A 356 -45.18 -9.98 -5.57
CA ALA A 356 -45.59 -8.61 -5.27
C ALA A 356 -46.90 -8.54 -4.44
N PRO A 357 -46.90 -7.85 -3.28
CA PRO A 357 -48.10 -7.66 -2.47
C PRO A 357 -49.04 -6.60 -3.10
N PRO A 358 -50.38 -6.72 -2.90
CA PRO A 358 -51.33 -5.74 -3.42
C PRO A 358 -51.32 -4.42 -2.62
N ALA A 359 -51.27 -3.30 -3.33
CA ALA A 359 -51.08 -1.96 -2.76
C ALA A 359 -52.20 -1.54 -1.77
N ALA A 360 -51.78 -1.05 -0.59
CA ALA A 360 -52.66 -0.46 0.43
C ALA A 360 -52.34 1.03 0.65
N ARG A 361 -53.36 1.85 0.90
CA ARG A 361 -53.23 3.32 0.99
C ARG A 361 -52.82 3.79 2.38
N LEU A 362 -51.75 4.57 2.48
CA LEU A 362 -51.30 5.22 3.71
C LEU A 362 -52.22 6.39 4.13
N ARG A 363 -52.43 6.53 5.45
CA ARG A 363 -52.96 7.74 6.12
C ARG A 363 -51.95 8.17 7.18
N GLY A 364 -51.26 9.28 6.97
CA GLY A 364 -50.22 9.75 7.90
C GLY A 364 -50.75 10.35 9.20
N ARG A 365 -49.88 10.41 10.22
CA ARG A 365 -50.02 11.26 11.41
C ARG A 365 -48.66 11.82 11.82
N ARG A 366 -48.63 13.11 12.14
CA ARG A 366 -47.45 13.84 12.64
C ARG A 366 -47.20 13.51 14.12
N VAL A 367 -45.94 13.56 14.54
CA VAL A 367 -45.51 13.59 15.95
C VAL A 367 -44.53 14.76 16.14
N THR A 368 -44.57 15.37 17.32
CA THR A 368 -43.84 16.59 17.69
C THR A 368 -42.67 16.29 18.64
N TRP A 369 -41.57 17.02 18.48
CA TRP A 369 -40.35 16.95 19.29
C TRP A 369 -40.51 17.43 20.75
N ILE A 370 -39.82 16.77 21.68
CA ILE A 370 -39.32 17.34 22.95
C ILE A 370 -37.93 16.76 23.22
N ALA A 371 -36.97 17.63 23.57
CA ALA A 371 -35.61 17.25 23.98
C ALA A 371 -35.42 17.43 25.49
N ALA A 372 -34.47 16.70 26.09
CA ALA A 372 -33.94 16.98 27.44
C ALA A 372 -32.51 16.44 27.61
N SER A 373 -31.65 17.21 28.28
CA SER A 373 -30.20 16.97 28.43
C SER A 373 -29.82 16.50 29.84
N ALA A 374 -28.76 15.65 29.96
CA ALA A 374 -28.01 15.39 31.21
C ALA A 374 -26.62 14.75 30.92
N VAL A 375 -25.76 14.58 31.93
CA VAL A 375 -24.58 15.45 32.20
C VAL A 375 -23.71 14.86 33.34
N VAL A 376 -22.38 15.10 33.34
CA VAL A 376 -21.39 14.94 34.47
C VAL A 376 -20.99 13.48 34.89
N THR A 377 -19.80 13.09 35.39
CA THR A 377 -18.38 13.61 35.40
C THR A 377 -17.40 12.58 36.08
N ALA A 378 -16.11 12.62 35.72
CA ALA A 378 -14.86 12.23 36.45
C ALA A 378 -14.46 10.76 36.83
N LEU A 379 -13.39 10.26 36.18
CA LEU A 379 -11.96 10.27 36.61
C LEU A 379 -11.55 9.82 38.05
N VAL A 380 -10.72 8.77 38.17
CA VAL A 380 -9.60 8.61 39.14
C VAL A 380 -8.46 7.76 38.53
N VAL A 381 -7.20 8.10 38.83
CA VAL A 381 -5.94 7.43 38.40
C VAL A 381 -5.26 6.73 39.58
N VAL A 382 -4.63 5.56 39.37
CA VAL A 382 -3.54 5.02 40.24
C VAL A 382 -2.45 4.37 39.37
N LEU A 383 -1.19 4.47 39.82
CA LEU A 383 0.04 4.23 39.04
C LEU A 383 1.05 3.41 39.87
N SER A 384 1.67 2.37 39.28
CA SER A 384 2.89 1.65 39.74
C SER A 384 3.50 0.94 38.51
N VAL A 385 4.74 1.13 38.01
CA VAL A 385 6.11 1.15 38.61
C VAL A 385 6.55 -0.26 39.08
N VAL A 386 7.68 -0.89 38.67
CA VAL A 386 8.60 -0.79 37.50
C VAL A 386 9.69 -1.91 37.61
N GLN A 387 10.16 -2.54 36.51
CA GLN A 387 11.56 -2.99 36.18
C GLN A 387 11.65 -4.25 35.27
N PRO A 388 12.74 -4.42 34.47
CA PRO A 388 12.93 -5.50 33.50
C PRO A 388 14.17 -6.42 33.74
N PHE A 389 14.22 -7.55 33.03
CA PHE A 389 15.42 -8.36 32.72
C PHE A 389 15.23 -8.98 31.31
N GLY A 390 16.22 -9.21 30.45
CA GLY A 390 17.66 -8.90 30.52
C GLY A 390 18.56 -10.14 30.28
N GLY A 391 19.17 -10.26 29.09
CA GLY A 391 20.11 -11.33 28.71
C GLY A 391 19.47 -12.60 28.11
N ASP A 392 20.17 -13.44 27.32
CA ASP A 392 21.56 -13.34 26.81
C ASP A 392 21.77 -14.24 25.55
N ASP A 393 22.95 -14.18 24.92
CA ASP A 393 23.30 -14.66 23.56
C ASP A 393 23.59 -16.18 23.35
N GLY A 394 23.80 -16.56 22.07
CA GLY A 394 24.38 -17.83 21.58
C GLY A 394 23.67 -18.36 20.32
N ASP A 395 24.06 -18.11 19.06
CA ASP A 395 25.35 -18.17 18.32
C ASP A 395 25.65 -19.53 17.63
N GLU A 396 26.36 -19.45 16.49
CA GLU A 396 26.91 -20.46 15.58
C GLU A 396 25.97 -21.31 14.69
N GLY A 397 26.28 -21.33 13.38
CA GLY A 397 25.56 -22.17 12.39
C GLY A 397 25.84 -21.86 10.90
N SER A 398 27.06 -21.53 10.51
CA SER A 398 27.37 -21.08 9.14
C SER A 398 27.21 -22.16 8.05
N GLY A 399 26.48 -21.85 6.97
CA GLY A 399 26.41 -22.67 5.76
C GLY A 399 26.34 -21.81 4.49
N LYS A 400 27.48 -21.55 3.84
CA LYS A 400 27.55 -20.70 2.64
C LYS A 400 27.11 -21.43 1.38
N SER A 401 26.03 -20.97 0.77
CA SER A 401 25.79 -21.04 -0.68
C SER A 401 25.43 -19.65 -1.19
N GLY A 402 26.29 -19.04 -2.01
CA GLY A 402 26.01 -17.73 -2.60
C GLY A 402 25.05 -17.88 -3.79
N PRO A 403 23.95 -17.12 -3.85
CA PRO A 403 23.10 -17.07 -5.03
C PRO A 403 23.61 -16.05 -6.05
N ASP A 404 23.52 -16.39 -7.33
CA ASP A 404 23.76 -15.47 -8.45
C ASP A 404 22.85 -14.23 -8.38
N ALA A 405 23.37 -13.10 -8.87
CA ALA A 405 22.62 -11.84 -8.92
C ALA A 405 21.38 -11.93 -9.86
N PRO A 406 20.17 -11.52 -9.43
CA PRO A 406 18.99 -11.57 -10.28
C PRO A 406 19.03 -10.57 -11.44
N LYS A 407 18.48 -10.96 -12.59
CA LYS A 407 18.25 -10.06 -13.73
C LYS A 407 17.01 -9.18 -13.49
N ALA A 408 17.03 -7.96 -14.04
CA ALA A 408 15.95 -6.99 -13.87
C ALA A 408 14.60 -7.44 -14.47
N GLY A 409 13.54 -7.40 -13.65
CA GLY A 409 12.18 -7.01 -14.05
C GLY A 409 11.38 -7.92 -14.98
N THR A 410 11.13 -9.18 -14.60
CA THR A 410 10.17 -10.07 -15.32
C THR A 410 8.87 -10.37 -14.55
N VAL A 411 8.78 -9.99 -13.28
CA VAL A 411 7.62 -10.20 -12.39
C VAL A 411 6.80 -8.91 -12.32
N ALA A 412 5.47 -9.00 -12.37
CA ALA A 412 4.59 -7.85 -12.18
C ALA A 412 4.73 -7.32 -10.73
N PRO A 413 4.93 -6.00 -10.51
CA PRO A 413 5.05 -5.45 -9.17
C PRO A 413 3.73 -5.59 -8.40
N VAL A 414 3.83 -5.82 -7.10
CA VAL A 414 2.67 -5.99 -6.20
C VAL A 414 2.35 -4.68 -5.48
N ALA A 415 1.06 -4.32 -5.45
CA ALA A 415 0.54 -3.18 -4.72
C ALA A 415 0.81 -3.29 -3.20
N LYS A 416 1.47 -2.26 -2.64
CA LYS A 416 1.84 -2.10 -1.23
C LYS A 416 0.92 -1.09 -0.59
N THR A 417 -0.34 -1.44 -0.39
CA THR A 417 -1.39 -0.48 -0.01
C THR A 417 -1.25 0.16 1.37
N GLN A 418 -0.37 -0.35 2.23
CA GLN A 418 0.11 0.33 3.45
C GLN A 418 0.88 1.64 3.17
N THR A 419 1.20 1.89 1.90
CA THR A 419 1.81 3.14 1.39
C THR A 419 0.81 3.97 0.57
N LEU A 420 -0.50 3.79 0.79
CA LEU A 420 -1.54 4.61 0.17
C LEU A 420 -1.27 6.09 0.44
N THR A 421 -1.11 6.86 -0.63
CA THR A 421 -0.90 8.31 -0.59
C THR A 421 -1.96 9.05 -1.39
N LEU A 422 -2.28 10.28 -1.00
CA LEU A 422 -3.12 11.18 -1.78
C LEU A 422 -2.26 11.90 -2.83
N GLY A 423 -2.65 11.80 -4.09
CA GLY A 423 -2.07 12.56 -5.20
C GLY A 423 -2.58 14.00 -5.24
N SER A 424 -1.80 14.87 -5.87
CA SER A 424 -2.17 16.27 -6.11
C SER A 424 -3.05 16.42 -7.35
N GLY A 425 -3.63 17.62 -7.55
CA GLY A 425 -4.25 18.00 -8.82
C GLY A 425 -3.29 18.08 -10.02
N ALA A 426 -1.96 17.93 -9.81
CA ALA A 426 -1.01 17.70 -10.90
C ALA A 426 -0.96 16.22 -11.31
N ASP A 427 -1.02 15.31 -10.33
CA ASP A 427 -1.07 13.85 -10.56
C ASP A 427 -2.39 13.39 -11.19
N ALA A 428 -3.46 14.19 -11.05
CA ALA A 428 -4.70 14.00 -11.76
C ALA A 428 -4.62 14.27 -13.28
N LYS A 429 -3.53 14.84 -13.81
CA LYS A 429 -3.46 15.24 -15.23
C LYS A 429 -3.03 14.08 -16.13
N GLY A 430 -3.76 13.89 -17.23
CA GLY A 430 -3.35 13.00 -18.30
C GLY A 430 -2.34 13.65 -19.25
N PRO A 431 -1.75 12.87 -20.18
CA PRO A 431 -1.92 11.43 -20.32
C PRO A 431 -1.11 10.63 -19.29
N ALA A 432 -1.61 9.42 -19.01
CA ALA A 432 -0.89 8.42 -18.22
C ALA A 432 0.57 8.23 -18.69
N PRO A 433 1.54 8.05 -17.77
CA PRO A 433 2.95 7.90 -18.12
C PRO A 433 3.20 6.80 -19.15
N ALA A 434 3.96 7.11 -20.19
CA ALA A 434 4.24 6.15 -21.26
C ALA A 434 5.11 4.99 -20.76
N VAL A 435 4.63 3.75 -20.95
CA VAL A 435 5.37 2.54 -20.58
C VAL A 435 6.50 2.29 -21.59
N ARG A 436 7.74 2.19 -21.08
CA ARG A 436 8.94 2.02 -21.92
C ARG A 436 8.88 0.72 -22.71
N GLY A 437 8.94 0.83 -24.04
CA GLY A 437 8.90 -0.32 -24.96
C GLY A 437 7.48 -0.85 -25.24
N ALA A 438 6.44 -0.15 -24.80
CA ALA A 438 5.07 -0.47 -25.17
C ALA A 438 4.72 0.04 -26.57
N THR A 439 4.07 -0.82 -27.36
CA THR A 439 3.48 -0.49 -28.67
C THR A 439 1.95 -0.55 -28.56
N LYS A 440 1.26 0.31 -29.33
CA LYS A 440 -0.19 0.19 -29.46
C LYS A 440 -0.51 -0.93 -30.45
N GLY A 441 -1.40 -1.82 -30.06
CA GLY A 441 -1.93 -2.85 -30.94
C GLY A 441 -2.20 -4.17 -30.24
N GLY A 442 -2.88 -5.06 -30.96
CA GLY A 442 -3.01 -6.47 -30.59
C GLY A 442 -4.18 -6.79 -29.67
N LYS A 443 -4.32 -8.08 -29.38
CA LYS A 443 -5.48 -8.67 -28.72
C LYS A 443 -5.06 -9.40 -27.46
N VAL A 444 -5.75 -9.15 -26.34
CA VAL A 444 -5.55 -9.86 -25.07
C VAL A 444 -6.73 -10.78 -24.83
N THR A 445 -6.47 -12.06 -24.56
CA THR A 445 -7.48 -13.01 -24.09
C THR A 445 -7.40 -13.15 -22.57
N VAL A 446 -8.53 -13.03 -21.89
CA VAL A 446 -8.64 -13.14 -20.43
C VAL A 446 -9.45 -14.38 -20.11
N LEU A 447 -8.95 -15.22 -19.21
CA LEU A 447 -9.57 -16.50 -18.85
C LEU A 447 -9.92 -16.49 -17.37
N GLU A 448 -11.19 -16.66 -17.03
CA GLU A 448 -11.71 -16.58 -15.67
C GLU A 448 -12.49 -17.85 -15.30
N PRO A 449 -12.34 -18.38 -14.08
CA PRO A 449 -13.13 -19.54 -13.65
C PRO A 449 -14.52 -19.12 -13.18
N GLY A 450 -14.64 -17.92 -12.58
CA GLY A 450 -15.93 -17.28 -12.36
C GLY A 450 -16.59 -16.86 -13.67
N GLY A 451 -17.92 -16.78 -13.69
CA GLY A 451 -18.65 -16.09 -14.74
C GLY A 451 -18.67 -14.57 -14.51
N ILE A 452 -18.83 -13.79 -15.57
CA ILE A 452 -19.05 -12.34 -15.48
C ILE A 452 -20.46 -12.11 -14.90
N THR A 453 -20.58 -11.50 -13.72
CA THR A 453 -21.88 -11.44 -13.02
C THR A 453 -22.72 -10.27 -13.52
N THR A 454 -22.09 -9.15 -13.84
CA THR A 454 -22.76 -7.91 -14.27
C THR A 454 -21.79 -7.00 -15.02
N LEU A 455 -22.35 -6.12 -15.86
CA LEU A 455 -21.63 -4.98 -16.45
C LEU A 455 -22.06 -3.63 -15.85
N ASP A 456 -23.01 -3.65 -14.91
CA ASP A 456 -23.51 -2.45 -14.25
C ASP A 456 -22.68 -2.10 -13.01
N PRO A 457 -21.99 -0.95 -12.98
CA PRO A 457 -21.07 -0.59 -11.90
C PRO A 457 -21.75 -0.51 -10.52
N GLY A 458 -23.06 -0.25 -10.46
CA GLY A 458 -23.80 -0.25 -9.19
C GLY A 458 -23.96 -1.62 -8.54
N ASN A 459 -23.64 -2.72 -9.25
CA ASN A 459 -23.77 -4.09 -8.76
C ASN A 459 -22.44 -4.89 -8.89
N MET A 460 -21.32 -4.24 -9.25
CA MET A 460 -20.03 -4.89 -9.53
C MET A 460 -19.29 -5.31 -8.25
N TRP A 461 -19.54 -6.54 -7.80
CA TRP A 461 -18.92 -7.09 -6.59
C TRP A 461 -17.71 -8.01 -6.84
N SER A 462 -17.74 -8.85 -7.88
CA SER A 462 -16.66 -9.84 -8.09
C SER A 462 -15.36 -9.19 -8.57
N GLY A 463 -14.21 -9.80 -8.25
CA GLY A 463 -12.90 -9.30 -8.70
C GLY A 463 -12.80 -9.21 -10.23
N THR A 464 -13.47 -10.11 -10.96
CA THR A 464 -13.55 -10.09 -12.42
C THR A 464 -14.35 -8.91 -12.94
N ASP A 465 -15.53 -8.64 -12.37
CA ASP A 465 -16.36 -7.51 -12.78
C ASP A 465 -15.66 -6.17 -12.42
N ARG A 466 -15.00 -6.10 -11.25
CA ARG A 466 -14.19 -4.95 -10.83
C ARG A 466 -12.97 -4.72 -11.72
N MET A 467 -12.30 -5.76 -12.21
CA MET A 467 -11.21 -5.63 -13.19
C MET A 467 -11.72 -5.22 -14.58
N ILE A 468 -12.89 -5.69 -15.01
CA ILE A 468 -13.59 -5.18 -16.21
C ILE A 468 -13.91 -3.69 -16.03
N SER A 469 -14.35 -3.27 -14.83
CA SER A 469 -14.67 -1.88 -14.52
C SER A 469 -13.49 -0.94 -14.78
N ARG A 470 -12.26 -1.35 -14.45
CA ARG A 470 -11.04 -0.54 -14.65
C ARG A 470 -10.79 -0.22 -16.14
N LEU A 471 -11.30 -1.03 -17.08
CA LEU A 471 -11.18 -0.82 -18.53
C LEU A 471 -12.36 -0.02 -19.12
N VAL A 472 -13.58 -0.27 -18.64
CA VAL A 472 -14.85 0.27 -19.20
C VAL A 472 -15.27 1.58 -18.55
N TYR A 473 -14.95 1.77 -17.27
CA TYR A 473 -15.38 2.91 -16.47
C TYR A 473 -14.19 3.71 -15.93
N ARG A 474 -14.42 5.01 -15.85
CA ARG A 474 -13.67 5.98 -15.05
C ARG A 474 -14.55 6.44 -13.91
N SER A 475 -13.93 6.78 -12.81
CA SER A 475 -14.62 7.13 -11.56
C SER A 475 -14.21 8.54 -11.11
N LEU A 476 -14.77 9.09 -10.03
CA LEU A 476 -14.32 10.40 -9.52
C LEU A 476 -12.82 10.40 -9.21
N THR A 477 -12.38 9.41 -8.45
CA THR A 477 -10.98 9.12 -8.12
C THR A 477 -10.59 7.73 -8.64
N THR A 478 -9.31 7.40 -8.64
CA THR A 478 -8.85 6.04 -8.93
C THR A 478 -7.53 5.73 -8.23
N LEU A 479 -7.20 4.44 -8.10
CA LEU A 479 -5.94 3.96 -7.54
C LEU A 479 -4.92 3.66 -8.65
N GLU A 480 -3.82 4.41 -8.63
CA GLU A 480 -2.62 4.23 -9.44
C GLU A 480 -1.59 3.39 -8.66
N THR A 481 -1.10 2.30 -9.26
CA THR A 481 0.02 1.50 -8.70
C THR A 481 1.32 1.97 -9.34
N LEU A 482 2.22 2.55 -8.54
CA LEU A 482 3.51 3.09 -8.99
C LEU A 482 4.54 1.97 -9.23
N PRO A 483 5.63 2.22 -9.99
CA PRO A 483 6.61 1.19 -10.34
C PRO A 483 7.31 0.49 -9.16
N ASN A 484 7.40 1.15 -8.00
CA ASN A 484 7.93 0.61 -6.74
C ASN A 484 6.91 -0.25 -5.94
N GLY A 485 5.69 -0.38 -6.45
CA GLY A 485 4.54 -1.03 -5.81
C GLY A 485 3.71 -0.13 -4.90
N SER A 486 4.13 1.12 -4.61
CA SER A 486 3.29 2.02 -3.78
C SER A 486 2.02 2.43 -4.51
N VAL A 487 0.93 2.63 -3.77
CA VAL A 487 -0.38 2.98 -4.33
C VAL A 487 -0.70 4.44 -4.05
N ARG A 488 -1.23 5.14 -5.05
CA ARG A 488 -1.61 6.54 -4.96
C ARG A 488 -3.04 6.74 -5.42
N LEU A 489 -3.84 7.44 -4.63
CA LEU A 489 -5.16 7.92 -5.04
C LEU A 489 -4.97 9.16 -5.93
N VAL A 490 -5.56 9.18 -7.11
CA VAL A 490 -5.53 10.35 -8.01
C VAL A 490 -6.93 10.74 -8.48
N GLY A 491 -7.13 12.01 -8.87
CA GLY A 491 -8.35 12.47 -9.52
C GLY A 491 -8.49 11.86 -10.92
N ASP A 492 -9.51 11.03 -11.13
CA ASP A 492 -9.75 10.34 -12.41
C ASP A 492 -10.70 11.16 -13.29
N LEU A 493 -11.99 11.20 -13.03
CA LEU A 493 -12.90 12.16 -13.65
C LEU A 493 -12.86 13.51 -12.92
N ALA A 494 -12.51 13.53 -11.63
CA ALA A 494 -12.27 14.76 -10.87
C ALA A 494 -10.90 15.40 -11.20
N GLU A 495 -10.79 16.71 -10.98
CA GLU A 495 -9.55 17.50 -11.16
C GLU A 495 -8.51 17.29 -10.06
N ASP A 496 -8.93 16.78 -8.89
CA ASP A 496 -8.09 16.40 -7.75
C ASP A 496 -8.73 15.21 -7.01
N THR A 497 -8.19 14.83 -5.84
CA THR A 497 -8.72 13.73 -5.00
C THR A 497 -9.98 14.09 -4.20
N GLY A 498 -10.65 15.19 -4.52
CA GLY A 498 -11.73 15.75 -3.70
C GLY A 498 -11.21 16.54 -2.50
N ARG A 499 -12.09 17.36 -1.93
CA ARG A 499 -11.79 18.28 -0.82
C ARG A 499 -12.76 18.05 0.33
N PRO A 500 -12.29 17.59 1.50
CA PRO A 500 -13.13 17.45 2.67
C PRO A 500 -13.43 18.80 3.33
N SER A 501 -14.55 18.89 4.02
CA SER A 501 -14.78 19.89 5.08
C SER A 501 -13.81 19.69 6.25
N LEU A 502 -13.67 20.71 7.11
CA LEU A 502 -12.78 20.64 8.28
C LEU A 502 -13.16 19.57 9.31
N ASP A 503 -14.42 19.12 9.32
CA ASP A 503 -14.94 18.04 10.16
C ASP A 503 -15.04 16.68 9.44
N GLY A 504 -14.63 16.60 8.17
CA GLY A 504 -14.63 15.37 7.37
C GLY A 504 -16.02 14.82 7.01
N ARG A 505 -17.09 15.60 7.21
CA ARG A 505 -18.49 15.23 6.95
C ARG A 505 -18.99 15.61 5.57
N GLU A 506 -18.32 16.53 4.87
CA GLU A 506 -18.68 16.92 3.51
C GLU A 506 -17.50 16.74 2.57
N TRP A 507 -17.75 16.33 1.33
CA TRP A 507 -16.73 16.15 0.31
C TRP A 507 -17.13 16.79 -1.01
N THR A 508 -16.36 17.79 -1.44
CA THR A 508 -16.54 18.45 -2.74
C THR A 508 -15.61 17.87 -3.80
N PHE A 509 -16.14 17.54 -4.97
CA PHE A 509 -15.40 17.15 -6.16
C PHE A 509 -15.74 18.06 -7.34
N THR A 510 -14.75 18.37 -8.17
CA THR A 510 -14.93 19.12 -9.43
C THR A 510 -14.50 18.25 -10.61
N LEU A 511 -15.42 17.97 -11.53
CA LEU A 511 -15.16 17.17 -12.74
C LEU A 511 -14.28 17.93 -13.74
N LYS A 512 -13.38 17.22 -14.43
CA LYS A 512 -12.59 17.76 -15.55
C LYS A 512 -13.48 18.26 -16.70
N PRO A 513 -13.06 19.27 -17.48
CA PRO A 513 -13.87 19.82 -18.57
C PRO A 513 -13.86 18.92 -19.81
N GLY A 514 -15.01 18.83 -20.49
CA GLY A 514 -15.13 18.13 -21.78
C GLY A 514 -14.99 16.61 -21.68
N LEU A 515 -15.47 16.02 -20.59
CA LEU A 515 -15.61 14.57 -20.42
C LEU A 515 -16.86 14.07 -21.17
N THR A 516 -16.74 12.93 -21.84
CA THR A 516 -17.84 12.31 -22.60
C THR A 516 -17.88 10.79 -22.43
N TYR A 517 -19.08 10.23 -22.52
CA TYR A 517 -19.30 8.80 -22.74
C TYR A 517 -18.86 8.37 -24.16
N ASN A 518 -18.84 7.07 -24.41
CA ASN A 518 -18.47 6.46 -25.69
C ASN A 518 -19.37 6.84 -26.89
N ASP A 519 -20.61 7.28 -26.65
CA ASP A 519 -21.49 7.86 -27.68
C ASP A 519 -21.24 9.37 -27.92
N GLY A 520 -20.40 10.01 -27.11
CA GLY A 520 -20.09 11.44 -27.18
C GLY A 520 -21.04 12.33 -26.38
N SER A 521 -22.01 11.79 -25.66
CA SER A 521 -22.79 12.55 -24.68
C SER A 521 -21.89 13.02 -23.51
N PRO A 522 -22.11 14.23 -22.96
CA PRO A 522 -21.28 14.76 -21.87
C PRO A 522 -21.52 13.98 -20.57
N VAL A 523 -20.46 13.80 -19.79
CA VAL A 523 -20.54 13.35 -18.39
C VAL A 523 -20.82 14.57 -17.51
N ARG A 524 -21.78 14.48 -16.59
CA ARG A 524 -22.18 15.56 -15.68
C ARG A 524 -22.16 15.13 -14.22
N ALA A 525 -22.13 16.10 -13.32
CA ALA A 525 -22.26 15.90 -11.86
C ALA A 525 -23.50 15.08 -11.49
N GLN A 526 -24.63 15.36 -12.15
CA GLN A 526 -25.92 14.70 -11.94
C GLN A 526 -25.88 13.20 -12.23
N ASP A 527 -25.01 12.74 -13.14
CA ASP A 527 -24.84 11.32 -13.46
C ASP A 527 -24.24 10.52 -12.28
N PHE A 528 -23.48 11.17 -11.39
CA PHE A 528 -22.96 10.54 -10.17
C PHE A 528 -24.02 10.47 -9.09
N ALA A 529 -24.77 11.56 -8.87
CA ALA A 529 -25.91 11.55 -7.95
C ALA A 529 -26.96 10.50 -8.34
N TYR A 530 -27.22 10.33 -9.64
CA TYR A 530 -28.09 9.29 -10.17
C TYR A 530 -27.51 7.88 -10.00
N ALA A 531 -26.22 7.68 -10.30
CA ALA A 531 -25.53 6.40 -10.09
C ALA A 531 -25.60 5.93 -8.64
N VAL A 532 -25.34 6.84 -7.68
CA VAL A 532 -25.42 6.53 -6.25
C VAL A 532 -26.87 6.27 -5.82
N LYS A 533 -27.84 7.13 -6.19
CA LYS A 533 -29.27 6.90 -5.88
C LYS A 533 -29.72 5.50 -6.36
N ARG A 534 -29.22 5.05 -7.51
CA ARG A 534 -29.44 3.68 -7.98
C ARG A 534 -28.72 2.64 -7.14
N ALA A 535 -27.41 2.74 -6.93
CA ALA A 535 -26.62 1.74 -6.22
C ALA A 535 -27.09 1.50 -4.77
N LEU A 536 -27.83 2.45 -4.18
CA LEU A 536 -28.45 2.33 -2.87
C LEU A 536 -29.83 1.65 -2.87
N ASP A 537 -30.51 1.51 -4.02
CA ASP A 537 -31.82 0.84 -4.17
C ASP A 537 -31.64 -0.70 -4.08
N PRO A 538 -32.00 -1.37 -2.96
CA PRO A 538 -31.66 -2.77 -2.73
C PRO A 538 -32.52 -3.74 -3.57
N ASP A 539 -33.66 -3.28 -4.08
CA ASP A 539 -34.53 -4.10 -4.95
C ASP A 539 -33.96 -4.21 -6.37
N LYS A 540 -33.22 -3.18 -6.82
CA LYS A 540 -32.52 -3.17 -8.11
C LYS A 540 -31.04 -3.56 -8.02
N PHE A 541 -30.39 -3.19 -6.92
CA PHE A 541 -28.96 -3.36 -6.66
C PHE A 541 -28.76 -4.10 -5.31
N PRO A 542 -29.17 -5.38 -5.21
CA PRO A 542 -29.04 -6.14 -3.97
C PRO A 542 -27.57 -6.36 -3.54
N MET A 543 -26.62 -6.23 -4.48
CA MET A 543 -25.17 -6.27 -4.23
C MET A 543 -24.55 -4.86 -4.19
N GLY A 544 -25.35 -3.81 -4.01
CA GLY A 544 -24.90 -2.42 -3.89
C GLY A 544 -23.92 -2.23 -2.72
N ASP A 545 -22.98 -1.30 -2.87
CA ASP A 545 -21.87 -1.16 -1.93
C ASP A 545 -22.34 -0.64 -0.56
N ARG A 546 -22.28 -1.54 0.42
CA ARG A 546 -22.67 -1.28 1.82
C ARG A 546 -21.82 -0.20 2.47
N THR A 547 -20.54 -0.08 2.09
CA THR A 547 -19.64 0.96 2.60
C THR A 547 -20.14 2.33 2.19
N LEU A 548 -20.42 2.50 0.89
CA LEU A 548 -20.93 3.75 0.34
C LEU A 548 -22.27 4.12 0.99
N ARG A 549 -23.18 3.15 1.14
CA ARG A 549 -24.46 3.34 1.84
C ARG A 549 -24.25 3.83 3.27
N ASN A 550 -23.45 3.10 4.05
CA ASN A 550 -23.32 3.33 5.49
C ASN A 550 -22.60 4.66 5.78
N PHE A 551 -21.66 5.10 4.94
CA PHE A 551 -20.99 6.40 5.09
C PHE A 551 -21.93 7.57 4.77
N LEU A 552 -22.84 7.40 3.81
CA LEU A 552 -23.79 8.44 3.40
C LEU A 552 -24.99 8.58 4.34
N LEU A 553 -25.40 7.51 5.03
CA LEU A 553 -26.71 7.41 5.70
C LEU A 553 -26.62 7.04 7.20
N GLY A 554 -25.49 6.53 7.67
CA GLY A 554 -25.39 6.02 9.03
C GLY A 554 -26.25 4.78 9.29
N PRO A 555 -26.35 4.33 10.54
CA PRO A 555 -27.09 3.12 10.90
C PRO A 555 -28.61 3.28 10.84
N GLU A 556 -29.16 4.47 11.15
CA GLU A 556 -30.62 4.66 11.20
C GLU A 556 -31.25 4.66 9.80
N ASP A 557 -30.69 5.43 8.85
CA ASP A 557 -31.25 5.50 7.49
C ASP A 557 -30.77 4.35 6.59
N ALA A 558 -29.58 3.76 6.81
CA ALA A 558 -29.14 2.59 6.01
C ALA A 558 -29.99 1.34 6.25
N ASP A 559 -30.53 1.16 7.46
CA ASP A 559 -31.51 0.10 7.79
C ASP A 559 -32.91 0.40 7.20
N GLY A 560 -33.20 1.65 6.85
CA GLY A 560 -34.47 2.11 6.29
C GLY A 560 -34.61 2.04 4.77
N ILE A 561 -33.49 2.07 4.00
CA ILE A 561 -33.56 2.09 2.53
C ILE A 561 -34.07 0.76 1.97
N GLY A 562 -35.16 0.86 1.20
CA GLY A 562 -35.89 -0.22 0.53
C GLY A 562 -37.01 0.39 -0.34
N SER A 563 -37.86 -0.43 -0.95
CA SER A 563 -38.85 -0.04 -1.99
C SER A 563 -39.75 1.17 -1.68
N GLU A 564 -39.95 1.51 -0.41
CA GLU A 564 -40.82 2.61 0.03
C GLU A 564 -40.06 3.86 0.57
N HIS A 565 -38.73 3.82 0.70
CA HIS A 565 -37.92 4.93 1.23
C HIS A 565 -36.93 5.46 0.19
N GLU A 566 -37.11 6.72 -0.21
CA GLU A 566 -36.12 7.43 -1.02
C GLU A 566 -34.90 7.85 -0.19
N MET A 567 -33.73 7.95 -0.84
CA MET A 567 -32.53 8.55 -0.26
C MET A 567 -32.86 9.93 0.34
N PRO A 568 -32.42 10.24 1.58
CA PRO A 568 -32.71 11.52 2.22
C PRO A 568 -32.29 12.72 1.35
N PRO A 569 -33.09 13.80 1.31
CA PRO A 569 -32.78 14.98 0.52
C PRO A 569 -31.51 15.66 1.06
N GLY A 570 -30.59 16.04 0.17
CA GLY A 570 -29.34 16.71 0.53
C GLY A 570 -28.14 15.81 0.81
N VAL A 571 -28.27 14.47 0.73
CA VAL A 571 -27.12 13.55 0.83
C VAL A 571 -26.09 13.77 -0.30
N ILE A 572 -26.57 14.19 -1.48
CA ILE A 572 -25.73 14.59 -2.61
C ILE A 572 -26.30 15.87 -3.24
N GLU A 573 -25.46 16.90 -3.37
CA GLU A 573 -25.77 18.11 -4.13
C GLU A 573 -24.97 18.17 -5.43
N THR A 574 -25.56 18.75 -6.47
CA THR A 574 -24.89 19.01 -7.75
C THR A 574 -25.18 20.45 -8.21
N PRO A 575 -24.49 21.46 -7.64
CA PRO A 575 -24.80 22.88 -7.87
C PRO A 575 -24.69 23.33 -9.33
N ASP A 576 -23.90 22.61 -10.13
CA ASP A 576 -23.71 22.83 -11.56
C ASP A 576 -23.39 21.49 -12.28
N ASP A 577 -23.07 21.52 -13.58
CA ASP A 577 -22.77 20.31 -14.37
C ASP A 577 -21.43 19.61 -13.99
N ARG A 578 -20.58 20.23 -13.17
CA ARG A 578 -19.22 19.78 -12.84
C ARG A 578 -18.95 19.64 -11.34
N THR A 579 -19.69 20.31 -10.47
CA THR A 579 -19.49 20.27 -9.02
C THR A 579 -20.41 19.23 -8.37
N ILE A 580 -19.84 18.34 -7.56
CA ILE A 580 -20.58 17.33 -6.77
C ILE A 580 -20.18 17.52 -5.31
N ILE A 581 -21.15 17.55 -4.41
CA ILE A 581 -20.94 17.59 -2.96
C ILE A 581 -21.64 16.39 -2.34
N PHE A 582 -20.92 15.62 -1.53
CA PHE A 582 -21.48 14.55 -0.71
C PHE A 582 -21.54 15.01 0.74
N HIS A 583 -22.66 14.74 1.41
CA HIS A 583 -22.85 14.98 2.84
C HIS A 583 -22.98 13.62 3.53
N LEU A 584 -22.15 13.38 4.54
CA LEU A 584 -21.96 12.10 5.21
C LEU A 584 -22.54 12.12 6.63
N ASP A 585 -23.02 10.97 7.11
CA ASP A 585 -23.54 10.84 8.48
C ASP A 585 -22.41 10.98 9.53
N GLY A 586 -21.23 10.48 9.19
CA GLY A 586 -20.02 10.50 10.00
C GLY A 586 -18.87 11.30 9.38
N ALA A 587 -17.83 11.54 10.18
CA ALA A 587 -16.55 12.01 9.66
C ALA A 587 -15.85 10.83 8.96
N HIS A 588 -15.58 10.95 7.66
CA HIS A 588 -14.87 9.93 6.87
C HIS A 588 -13.80 10.59 6.01
N PRO A 589 -12.58 10.80 6.55
CA PRO A 589 -11.47 11.48 5.86
C PRO A 589 -10.85 10.65 4.72
N ASP A 590 -11.32 9.42 4.53
CA ASP A 590 -10.92 8.47 3.49
C ASP A 590 -12.05 8.16 2.48
N PHE A 591 -13.19 8.87 2.55
CA PHE A 591 -14.35 8.68 1.64
C PHE A 591 -13.97 8.79 0.16
N ASN A 592 -13.01 9.64 -0.19
CA ASN A 592 -12.50 9.76 -1.56
C ASN A 592 -11.81 8.48 -2.09
N VAL A 593 -11.41 7.56 -1.23
CA VAL A 593 -10.91 6.21 -1.61
C VAL A 593 -12.07 5.27 -1.90
N VAL A 594 -13.21 5.39 -1.20
CA VAL A 594 -14.42 4.57 -1.46
C VAL A 594 -14.96 4.78 -2.89
N LEU A 595 -14.74 5.98 -3.43
CA LEU A 595 -15.08 6.37 -4.80
C LEU A 595 -14.06 5.88 -5.85
N ALA A 596 -12.96 5.25 -5.44
CA ALA A 596 -11.89 4.75 -6.31
C ALA A 596 -12.20 3.37 -6.93
N GLY A 597 -13.37 3.25 -7.56
CA GLY A 597 -13.89 2.00 -8.12
C GLY A 597 -15.27 2.17 -8.75
N PRO A 598 -16.05 1.10 -8.95
CA PRO A 598 -17.39 1.16 -9.53
C PRO A 598 -18.32 2.17 -8.85
N ASN A 599 -18.21 2.31 -7.52
CA ASN A 599 -18.94 3.26 -6.67
C ASN A 599 -18.84 4.72 -7.13
N GLY A 600 -17.68 5.12 -7.66
CA GLY A 600 -17.45 6.47 -8.16
C GLY A 600 -17.70 6.63 -9.65
N ALA A 601 -18.24 5.63 -10.35
CA ALA A 601 -18.50 5.70 -11.79
C ALA A 601 -19.85 6.41 -12.08
N PRO A 602 -19.90 7.34 -13.05
CA PRO A 602 -21.12 8.06 -13.39
C PRO A 602 -22.05 7.20 -14.26
N MET A 603 -23.36 7.40 -14.11
CA MET A 603 -24.38 6.71 -14.89
C MET A 603 -25.48 7.70 -15.29
N PRO A 604 -25.78 7.89 -16.59
CA PRO A 604 -26.71 8.93 -17.00
C PRO A 604 -28.16 8.45 -16.88
N GLU A 605 -29.08 9.30 -16.43
CA GLU A 605 -30.49 8.94 -16.12
C GLU A 605 -31.21 8.20 -17.26
N ARG A 606 -30.83 8.46 -18.52
CA ARG A 606 -31.32 7.75 -19.72
C ARG A 606 -31.17 6.22 -19.72
N VAL A 607 -30.45 5.63 -18.76
CA VAL A 607 -30.32 4.16 -18.60
C VAL A 607 -31.23 3.57 -17.51
N ALA A 608 -32.20 4.33 -17.00
CA ALA A 608 -33.08 3.93 -15.90
C ALA A 608 -33.79 2.57 -16.10
N ASP A 609 -34.17 2.26 -17.33
CA ASP A 609 -35.00 1.10 -17.67
C ASP A 609 -34.20 -0.13 -18.16
N ILE A 610 -32.88 -0.15 -17.97
CA ILE A 610 -31.96 -1.16 -18.56
C ILE A 610 -31.74 -2.39 -17.66
N SER A 611 -32.40 -2.49 -16.50
CA SER A 611 -32.25 -3.63 -15.58
C SER A 611 -32.63 -4.96 -16.26
N GLY A 612 -31.63 -5.76 -16.62
CA GLY A 612 -31.79 -7.10 -17.21
C GLY A 612 -31.85 -7.17 -18.74
N THR A 613 -31.60 -6.08 -19.48
CA THR A 613 -31.55 -6.12 -20.96
C THR A 613 -30.13 -6.27 -21.51
N SER A 614 -30.02 -6.75 -22.75
CA SER A 614 -28.75 -6.88 -23.50
C SER A 614 -28.20 -5.54 -24.02
N THR A 615 -28.68 -4.41 -23.49
CA THR A 615 -28.30 -3.08 -23.94
C THR A 615 -26.95 -2.68 -23.34
N LEU A 616 -26.04 -2.25 -24.21
CA LEU A 616 -24.68 -1.87 -23.81
C LEU A 616 -24.71 -0.58 -22.97
N LEU A 617 -24.18 -0.65 -21.74
CA LEU A 617 -24.12 0.50 -20.84
C LEU A 617 -23.08 1.54 -21.34
N PRO A 618 -23.34 2.86 -21.16
CA PRO A 618 -22.41 3.91 -21.55
C PRO A 618 -21.04 3.76 -20.88
N SER A 619 -19.96 3.86 -21.65
CA SER A 619 -18.58 3.66 -21.16
C SER A 619 -17.84 5.00 -21.08
N THR A 620 -17.18 5.28 -19.96
CA THR A 620 -16.31 6.47 -19.78
C THR A 620 -14.81 6.13 -19.89
N GLY A 621 -14.46 4.85 -19.79
CA GLY A 621 -13.10 4.33 -19.89
C GLY A 621 -12.53 4.25 -21.30
N PRO A 622 -11.24 3.88 -21.42
CA PRO A 622 -10.54 3.69 -22.70
C PRO A 622 -11.09 2.54 -23.54
N TYR A 623 -11.90 1.65 -22.96
CA TYR A 623 -12.60 0.60 -23.68
C TYR A 623 -14.11 0.74 -23.52
N GLN A 624 -14.84 0.25 -24.52
CA GLN A 624 -16.28 0.11 -24.53
C GLN A 624 -16.64 -1.36 -24.76
N VAL A 625 -17.84 -1.75 -24.37
CA VAL A 625 -18.35 -3.10 -24.65
C VAL A 625 -18.70 -3.20 -26.14
N ASP A 626 -18.19 -4.24 -26.79
CA ASP A 626 -18.39 -4.56 -28.20
C ASP A 626 -19.44 -5.68 -28.36
N SER A 627 -19.38 -6.69 -27.47
CA SER A 627 -20.41 -7.72 -27.34
C SER A 627 -20.38 -8.37 -25.96
N PHE A 628 -21.53 -8.81 -25.48
CA PHE A 628 -21.69 -9.53 -24.21
C PHE A 628 -22.67 -10.70 -24.37
N SER A 629 -22.29 -11.88 -23.91
CA SER A 629 -23.05 -13.13 -24.02
C SER A 629 -23.32 -13.71 -22.63
N GLY A 630 -23.87 -12.86 -21.75
CA GLY A 630 -24.03 -13.16 -20.33
C GLY A 630 -22.71 -13.58 -19.68
N ALA A 631 -22.79 -14.44 -18.67
CA ALA A 631 -21.65 -14.80 -17.82
C ALA A 631 -20.43 -15.42 -18.52
N LYS A 632 -20.53 -15.81 -19.80
CA LYS A 632 -19.46 -16.57 -20.49
C LYS A 632 -18.52 -15.75 -21.35
N ASN A 633 -18.99 -14.78 -22.13
CA ASN A 633 -18.14 -14.08 -23.10
C ASN A 633 -18.39 -12.58 -23.10
N LEU A 634 -17.31 -11.80 -23.04
CA LEU A 634 -17.31 -10.34 -23.18
C LEU A 634 -16.19 -9.93 -24.14
N THR A 635 -16.52 -9.10 -25.11
CA THR A 635 -15.53 -8.44 -25.98
C THR A 635 -15.52 -6.96 -25.67
N LEU A 636 -14.34 -6.39 -25.45
CA LEU A 636 -14.13 -4.96 -25.28
C LEU A 636 -13.28 -4.43 -26.44
N THR A 637 -13.64 -3.28 -27.00
CA THR A 637 -12.86 -2.57 -28.03
C THR A 637 -12.54 -1.15 -27.55
N ARG A 638 -11.54 -0.48 -28.15
CA ARG A 638 -11.19 0.90 -27.79
C ARG A 638 -12.41 1.82 -27.87
N ASN A 639 -12.60 2.67 -26.86
CA ASN A 639 -13.57 3.76 -26.88
C ASN A 639 -13.00 4.93 -27.73
N PRO A 640 -13.59 5.27 -28.89
CA PRO A 640 -13.08 6.33 -29.77
C PRO A 640 -13.35 7.75 -29.24
N LYS A 641 -14.14 7.90 -28.17
CA LYS A 641 -14.41 9.19 -27.51
C LYS A 641 -13.59 9.40 -26.24
N TRP A 642 -12.93 8.36 -25.72
CA TRP A 642 -12.05 8.50 -24.57
C TRP A 642 -10.82 9.35 -24.92
N ARG A 643 -10.51 10.28 -24.01
CA ARG A 643 -9.44 11.26 -24.15
C ARG A 643 -8.28 10.96 -23.21
N ALA A 644 -7.21 10.39 -23.78
CA ALA A 644 -6.00 10.04 -23.06
C ALA A 644 -5.43 11.24 -22.26
N ASP A 645 -5.45 12.45 -22.82
CA ASP A 645 -4.95 13.67 -22.17
C ASP A 645 -5.75 14.10 -20.92
N THR A 646 -6.86 13.42 -20.61
CA THR A 646 -7.63 13.62 -19.36
C THR A 646 -7.50 12.47 -18.36
N ASP A 647 -6.87 11.36 -18.75
CA ASP A 647 -6.76 10.11 -17.96
C ASP A 647 -5.32 9.92 -17.47
N PRO A 648 -5.07 10.05 -16.14
CA PRO A 648 -3.71 9.97 -15.59
C PRO A 648 -3.20 8.53 -15.39
N VAL A 649 -4.05 7.50 -15.52
CA VAL A 649 -3.66 6.12 -15.14
C VAL A 649 -3.71 5.14 -16.30
N ARG A 650 -4.63 5.30 -17.26
CA ARG A 650 -4.88 4.28 -18.29
C ARG A 650 -4.18 4.60 -19.59
N THR A 651 -3.30 3.72 -20.06
CA THR A 651 -2.53 3.91 -21.31
C THR A 651 -3.20 3.30 -22.54
N ALA A 652 -4.03 2.28 -22.35
CA ALA A 652 -4.83 1.63 -23.39
C ALA A 652 -4.00 1.14 -24.60
N TYR A 653 -2.96 0.33 -24.37
CA TYR A 653 -2.14 -0.18 -25.48
C TYR A 653 -2.84 -1.22 -26.38
N PRO A 654 -3.60 -2.22 -25.88
CA PRO A 654 -4.25 -3.20 -26.74
C PRO A 654 -5.45 -2.65 -27.51
N ASP A 655 -5.79 -3.26 -28.64
CA ASP A 655 -6.98 -2.89 -29.43
C ASP A 655 -8.27 -3.52 -28.90
N ARG A 656 -8.14 -4.73 -28.32
CA ARG A 656 -9.26 -5.54 -27.85
C ARG A 656 -8.89 -6.42 -26.66
N TYR A 657 -9.85 -6.58 -25.75
CA TYR A 657 -9.88 -7.67 -24.77
C TYR A 657 -11.01 -8.64 -25.11
N GLU A 658 -10.73 -9.95 -25.02
CA GLU A 658 -11.73 -11.03 -25.11
C GLU A 658 -11.71 -11.81 -23.79
N VAL A 659 -12.74 -11.63 -22.96
CA VAL A 659 -12.87 -12.29 -21.65
C VAL A 659 -13.77 -13.51 -21.80
N THR A 660 -13.29 -14.67 -21.34
CA THR A 660 -14.06 -15.91 -21.24
C THR A 660 -14.14 -16.36 -19.78
N GLY A 661 -15.36 -16.38 -19.24
CA GLY A 661 -15.67 -16.85 -17.88
C GLY A 661 -16.17 -18.29 -17.82
N SER A 662 -16.42 -18.77 -16.59
CA SER A 662 -16.95 -20.11 -16.29
C SER A 662 -16.07 -21.28 -16.77
N LEU A 663 -14.74 -21.14 -16.65
CA LEU A 663 -13.75 -22.15 -17.02
C LEU A 663 -13.27 -22.98 -15.82
N THR A 664 -12.76 -24.19 -16.04
CA THR A 664 -12.08 -24.95 -14.97
C THR A 664 -10.64 -24.46 -14.78
N LEU A 665 -10.08 -24.59 -13.57
CA LEU A 665 -8.69 -24.20 -13.30
C LEU A 665 -7.70 -24.94 -14.22
N ASP A 666 -7.91 -26.23 -14.47
CA ASP A 666 -7.08 -27.02 -15.38
C ASP A 666 -7.18 -26.55 -16.83
N GLU A 667 -8.35 -26.12 -17.28
CA GLU A 667 -8.54 -25.53 -18.60
C GLU A 667 -7.79 -24.20 -18.72
N ILE A 668 -7.85 -23.33 -17.71
CA ILE A 668 -7.08 -22.07 -17.66
C ILE A 668 -5.57 -22.38 -17.67
N LYS A 669 -5.10 -23.25 -16.77
CA LYS A 669 -3.70 -23.71 -16.70
C LYS A 669 -3.24 -24.28 -18.05
N SER A 670 -4.09 -25.05 -18.74
CA SER A 670 -3.78 -25.64 -20.06
C SER A 670 -3.71 -24.60 -21.18
N ARG A 671 -4.71 -23.72 -21.28
CA ARG A 671 -4.79 -22.68 -22.32
C ARG A 671 -3.63 -21.68 -22.22
N ILE A 672 -3.27 -21.22 -21.01
CA ILE A 672 -2.15 -20.28 -20.81
C ILE A 672 -0.79 -20.93 -21.12
N ARG A 673 -0.57 -22.20 -20.73
CA ARG A 673 0.64 -22.95 -21.11
C ARG A 673 0.75 -23.16 -22.62
N THR A 674 -0.37 -23.42 -23.29
CA THR A 674 -0.45 -23.60 -24.75
C THR A 674 -0.16 -22.29 -25.50
N ALA A 675 -0.58 -21.15 -24.94
CA ALA A 675 -0.30 -19.83 -25.50
C ALA A 675 1.20 -19.46 -25.47
N GLY A 676 1.88 -19.73 -24.35
CA GLY A 676 3.33 -19.49 -24.19
C GLY A 676 3.75 -18.06 -24.57
N SER A 677 4.60 -17.92 -25.59
CA SER A 677 4.99 -16.62 -26.18
C SER A 677 4.21 -16.23 -27.45
N LYS A 678 3.30 -17.09 -27.93
CA LYS A 678 2.62 -16.94 -29.23
C LYS A 678 1.38 -16.03 -29.17
N SER A 679 0.66 -16.06 -28.06
CA SER A 679 -0.60 -15.31 -27.87
C SER A 679 -0.59 -14.60 -26.51
N ALA A 680 -1.18 -13.41 -26.46
CA ALA A 680 -1.35 -12.65 -25.21
C ALA A 680 -2.57 -13.16 -24.42
N VAL A 681 -2.33 -13.87 -23.32
CA VAL A 681 -3.36 -14.50 -22.48
C VAL A 681 -3.07 -14.26 -20.99
N MET A 682 -4.09 -13.95 -20.18
CA MET A 682 -3.95 -13.71 -18.73
C MET A 682 -5.19 -14.16 -17.94
N THR A 683 -5.09 -14.19 -16.61
CA THR A 683 -6.24 -14.05 -15.69
C THR A 683 -6.30 -12.61 -15.16
N PHE A 684 -7.49 -12.10 -14.80
CA PHE A 684 -7.67 -10.86 -14.03
C PHE A 684 -7.64 -11.20 -12.53
N SER A 685 -8.73 -11.76 -12.01
CA SER A 685 -8.89 -12.09 -10.58
C SER A 685 -8.74 -13.58 -10.31
N GLY A 686 -8.71 -14.40 -11.36
CA GLY A 686 -8.55 -15.84 -11.32
C GLY A 686 -7.27 -16.30 -10.61
N SER A 687 -7.36 -16.52 -9.29
CA SER A 687 -6.35 -17.20 -8.48
C SER A 687 -6.40 -18.71 -8.72
N LEU A 688 -5.26 -19.28 -9.08
CA LEU A 688 -5.11 -20.72 -9.30
C LEU A 688 -4.65 -21.42 -8.01
N ASP A 689 -4.87 -22.73 -7.97
CA ASP A 689 -4.31 -23.64 -6.99
C ASP A 689 -2.79 -23.80 -7.18
N LYS A 690 -2.11 -24.29 -6.14
CA LYS A 690 -0.65 -24.56 -6.19
C LYS A 690 -0.27 -25.76 -7.06
N ASP A 691 -1.24 -26.63 -7.35
CA ASP A 691 -0.99 -27.93 -7.98
C ASP A 691 -0.61 -27.81 -9.45
N GLY A 692 0.63 -28.22 -9.74
CA GLY A 692 1.23 -28.19 -11.08
C GLY A 692 1.83 -26.84 -11.48
N LEU A 693 1.86 -25.86 -10.57
CA LEU A 693 2.55 -24.58 -10.76
C LEU A 693 3.90 -24.60 -10.01
N GLY A 694 4.94 -24.04 -10.62
CA GLY A 694 6.25 -23.92 -9.97
C GLY A 694 6.18 -23.03 -8.72
N THR A 695 7.05 -23.29 -7.74
CA THR A 695 7.02 -22.58 -6.44
C THR A 695 7.52 -21.13 -6.51
N THR A 696 8.29 -20.78 -7.55
CA THR A 696 8.87 -19.44 -7.74
C THR A 696 8.10 -18.60 -8.76
N ASP A 697 8.06 -17.29 -8.52
CA ASP A 697 7.50 -16.33 -9.46
C ASP A 697 8.46 -15.99 -10.61
N GLY A 698 7.89 -15.55 -11.73
CA GLY A 698 8.60 -15.27 -12.96
C GLY A 698 8.28 -16.26 -14.08
N ALA A 699 9.12 -16.25 -15.11
CA ALA A 699 8.91 -17.03 -16.33
C ALA A 699 9.21 -18.52 -16.12
N THR A 700 8.23 -19.38 -16.39
CA THR A 700 8.42 -20.82 -16.52
C THR A 700 9.01 -21.16 -17.89
N GLY A 701 9.59 -22.35 -18.03
CA GLY A 701 10.16 -22.83 -19.30
C GLY A 701 9.15 -22.95 -20.46
N SER A 702 7.85 -22.85 -20.22
CA SER A 702 6.81 -22.86 -21.26
C SER A 702 6.48 -21.46 -21.82
N GLY A 703 7.17 -20.41 -21.37
CA GLY A 703 6.79 -19.03 -21.71
C GLY A 703 5.51 -18.56 -21.03
N THR A 704 5.11 -19.21 -19.94
CA THR A 704 4.10 -18.73 -18.99
C THR A 704 4.81 -17.96 -17.88
N VAL A 705 4.17 -16.96 -17.28
CA VAL A 705 4.68 -16.22 -16.13
C VAL A 705 3.73 -16.43 -14.96
N ARG A 706 4.28 -16.78 -13.79
CA ARG A 706 3.57 -16.86 -12.51
C ARG A 706 3.87 -15.61 -11.68
N VAL A 707 2.84 -15.06 -11.05
CA VAL A 707 2.96 -14.00 -10.04
C VAL A 707 2.03 -14.31 -8.87
N THR A 708 2.54 -14.14 -7.66
CA THR A 708 1.79 -14.33 -6.42
C THR A 708 1.60 -13.01 -5.66
N SER A 709 0.53 -12.94 -4.87
CA SER A 709 0.29 -11.83 -3.94
C SER A 709 -0.55 -12.33 -2.77
N PRO A 710 -0.32 -11.85 -1.53
CA PRO A 710 -1.30 -11.96 -0.47
C PRO A 710 -2.69 -11.50 -0.94
N ALA A 711 -3.72 -12.14 -0.43
CA ALA A 711 -5.10 -11.73 -0.64
C ALA A 711 -5.44 -10.50 0.22
N PRO A 712 -6.32 -9.61 -0.26
CA PRO A 712 -6.79 -8.43 0.46
C PRO A 712 -7.88 -8.78 1.50
N TYR A 713 -7.88 -10.00 2.04
CA TYR A 713 -8.89 -10.48 2.98
C TYR A 713 -8.30 -11.57 3.88
N VAL A 714 -8.90 -11.75 5.06
CA VAL A 714 -8.57 -12.85 5.97
C VAL A 714 -9.69 -13.88 5.97
N HIS A 715 -9.36 -15.16 6.01
CA HIS A 715 -10.33 -16.19 6.37
C HIS A 715 -10.42 -16.28 7.88
N ALA A 716 -11.61 -15.99 8.40
CA ALA A 716 -11.92 -16.08 9.82
C ALA A 716 -13.17 -16.95 10.03
N TYR A 717 -13.37 -17.40 11.27
CA TYR A 717 -14.65 -17.92 11.71
C TYR A 717 -15.38 -16.85 12.52
N SER A 718 -16.58 -16.48 12.09
CA SER A 718 -17.49 -15.67 12.89
C SER A 718 -17.92 -16.48 14.12
N VAL A 719 -17.93 -15.85 15.29
CA VAL A 719 -18.43 -16.43 16.54
C VAL A 719 -19.72 -15.74 16.91
N ASP A 720 -20.83 -16.49 16.90
CA ASP A 720 -22.13 -15.97 17.23
C ASP A 720 -22.20 -15.58 18.72
N THR A 721 -22.13 -14.27 19.00
CA THR A 721 -22.08 -13.74 20.37
C THR A 721 -23.40 -13.87 21.13
N LYS A 722 -24.52 -14.14 20.43
CA LYS A 722 -25.82 -14.40 21.07
C LYS A 722 -25.96 -15.87 21.47
N ARG A 723 -25.41 -16.79 20.66
CA ARG A 723 -25.42 -18.23 20.94
C ARG A 723 -24.28 -18.68 21.86
N VAL A 724 -23.13 -17.99 21.81
CA VAL A 724 -21.99 -18.18 22.70
C VAL A 724 -21.81 -16.93 23.60
N PRO A 725 -22.72 -16.65 24.55
CA PRO A 725 -22.78 -15.37 25.26
C PRO A 725 -21.61 -15.15 26.24
N LYS A 726 -21.09 -16.22 26.86
CA LYS A 726 -19.98 -16.13 27.82
C LYS A 726 -18.66 -15.83 27.12
N LEU A 727 -18.07 -14.67 27.40
CA LEU A 727 -16.79 -14.26 26.83
C LEU A 727 -15.68 -15.31 27.04
N LYS A 728 -15.51 -15.85 28.25
CA LYS A 728 -14.51 -16.91 28.52
C LYS A 728 -14.68 -18.16 27.63
N VAL A 729 -15.90 -18.50 27.24
CA VAL A 729 -16.15 -19.62 26.32
C VAL A 729 -15.63 -19.27 24.92
N ARG A 730 -15.94 -18.07 24.40
CA ARG A 730 -15.40 -17.60 23.11
C ARG A 730 -13.87 -17.50 23.12
N GLN A 731 -13.29 -16.99 24.21
CA GLN A 731 -11.83 -16.96 24.42
C GLN A 731 -11.21 -18.37 24.43
N ALA A 732 -11.89 -19.37 25.00
CA ALA A 732 -11.47 -20.76 24.93
C ALA A 732 -11.54 -21.33 23.50
N ILE A 733 -12.55 -20.98 22.70
CA ILE A 733 -12.63 -21.37 21.27
C ILE A 733 -11.44 -20.76 20.50
N ALA A 734 -11.17 -19.47 20.67
CA ALA A 734 -10.04 -18.78 20.02
C ALA A 734 -8.67 -19.35 20.45
N THR A 735 -8.51 -19.64 21.75
CA THR A 735 -7.27 -20.24 22.30
C THR A 735 -7.00 -21.63 21.73
N ALA A 736 -8.05 -22.43 21.46
CA ALA A 736 -7.91 -23.78 20.92
C ALA A 736 -7.68 -23.83 19.40
N TYR A 737 -7.69 -22.70 18.69
CA TYR A 737 -7.90 -22.70 17.25
C TYR A 737 -6.64 -23.03 16.44
N PRO A 738 -6.66 -24.05 15.56
CA PRO A 738 -5.44 -24.55 14.91
C PRO A 738 -5.24 -23.92 13.52
N ALA A 739 -4.75 -22.67 13.49
CA ALA A 739 -4.66 -21.85 12.27
C ALA A 739 -3.93 -22.55 11.10
N ALA A 740 -2.75 -23.12 11.36
CA ALA A 740 -1.96 -23.83 10.36
C ALA A 740 -2.57 -25.17 9.92
N ASP A 741 -3.24 -25.90 10.82
CA ASP A 741 -3.95 -27.14 10.45
C ASP A 741 -5.13 -26.85 9.51
N VAL A 742 -5.83 -25.72 9.72
CA VAL A 742 -6.94 -25.29 8.86
C VAL A 742 -6.42 -24.80 7.50
N LEU A 743 -5.32 -24.07 7.46
CA LEU A 743 -4.64 -23.73 6.20
C LEU A 743 -4.19 -25.00 5.46
N ALA A 744 -3.54 -25.95 6.14
CA ALA A 744 -3.14 -27.22 5.53
C ALA A 744 -4.33 -28.03 4.99
N ALA A 745 -5.45 -28.04 5.71
CA ALA A 745 -6.69 -28.69 5.30
C ALA A 745 -7.45 -27.98 4.15
N SER A 746 -7.09 -26.73 3.82
CA SER A 746 -7.70 -25.99 2.70
C SER A 746 -7.19 -26.43 1.33
N GLY A 747 -5.96 -26.96 1.25
CA GLY A 747 -5.23 -27.16 -0.01
C GLY A 747 -4.63 -25.88 -0.63
N GLU A 748 -4.96 -24.70 -0.12
CA GLU A 748 -4.50 -23.40 -0.63
C GLU A 748 -3.05 -23.10 -0.20
N ASP A 749 -2.48 -22.03 -0.75
CA ASP A 749 -1.29 -21.36 -0.22
C ASP A 749 -1.75 -20.16 0.63
N GLY A 750 -0.98 -19.82 1.67
CA GLY A 750 -1.36 -18.76 2.61
C GLY A 750 -0.38 -18.60 3.77
N VAL A 751 -0.68 -17.65 4.65
CA VAL A 751 0.03 -17.40 5.90
C VAL A 751 -0.98 -17.41 7.04
N ALA A 752 -0.72 -18.18 8.09
CA ALA A 752 -1.56 -18.20 9.29
C ALA A 752 -1.57 -16.81 9.97
N THR A 753 -2.70 -16.39 10.53
CA THR A 753 -2.82 -15.10 11.24
C THR A 753 -3.74 -15.20 12.46
N HIS A 754 -3.53 -14.29 13.41
CA HIS A 754 -4.28 -14.15 14.66
C HIS A 754 -4.92 -12.75 14.82
N HIS A 755 -4.92 -11.93 13.76
CA HIS A 755 -5.54 -10.60 13.67
C HIS A 755 -6.41 -10.46 12.41
N LEU A 756 -7.30 -9.46 12.38
CA LEU A 756 -8.31 -9.31 11.33
C LEU A 756 -7.85 -8.50 10.12
N MET A 757 -6.89 -7.59 10.27
CA MET A 757 -6.44 -6.74 9.16
C MET A 757 -5.37 -7.41 8.29
N PRO A 758 -5.70 -7.88 7.07
CA PRO A 758 -4.71 -8.48 6.18
C PRO A 758 -3.56 -7.51 5.81
N PRO A 759 -2.41 -8.05 5.36
CA PRO A 759 -1.27 -7.26 4.90
C PRO A 759 -1.68 -6.20 3.86
N GLY A 760 -1.06 -5.02 3.97
CA GLY A 760 -1.32 -3.91 3.06
C GLY A 760 -2.45 -2.96 3.50
N ILE A 761 -3.14 -3.20 4.63
CA ILE A 761 -4.01 -2.16 5.22
C ILE A 761 -3.16 -1.25 6.14
N PRO A 762 -3.26 0.09 6.03
CA PRO A 762 -2.68 1.00 7.03
C PRO A 762 -3.13 0.64 8.45
N GLY A 763 -2.17 0.36 9.35
CA GLY A 763 -2.46 -0.05 10.73
C GLY A 763 -2.51 -1.56 10.98
N SER A 764 -2.44 -2.41 9.94
CA SER A 764 -2.28 -3.86 10.09
C SER A 764 -1.03 -4.16 10.95
N ARG A 765 -1.19 -5.03 11.95
CA ARG A 765 -0.15 -5.37 12.93
C ARG A 765 -0.28 -6.81 13.39
N ASP A 766 0.84 -7.51 13.43
CA ASP A 766 0.90 -8.84 14.01
C ASP A 766 0.73 -8.80 15.53
N PHE A 767 -0.31 -9.49 16.01
CA PHE A 767 -0.48 -9.87 17.40
C PHE A 767 -1.23 -11.19 17.49
N ASP A 768 -0.93 -11.98 18.52
CA ASP A 768 -1.75 -13.11 18.96
C ASP A 768 -2.23 -12.79 20.37
N LEU A 769 -3.47 -12.32 20.50
CA LEU A 769 -4.05 -11.94 21.79
C LEU A 769 -4.22 -13.15 22.72
N TYR A 770 -4.36 -14.35 22.14
CA TYR A 770 -4.62 -15.58 22.87
C TYR A 770 -3.36 -16.41 23.09
N GLY A 771 -2.26 -16.14 22.40
CA GLY A 771 -1.09 -17.03 22.38
C GLY A 771 -1.46 -18.43 21.91
N ALA A 772 -2.42 -18.54 20.97
CA ALA A 772 -2.85 -19.82 20.41
C ALA A 772 -1.73 -20.46 19.58
N GLY A 773 -0.92 -19.65 18.89
CA GLY A 773 0.11 -20.12 17.96
C GLY A 773 -0.47 -20.92 16.78
N GLU A 774 0.43 -21.48 15.97
CA GLU A 774 0.07 -22.12 14.69
C GLU A 774 -0.93 -23.27 14.81
N HIS A 775 -0.86 -24.08 15.88
CA HIS A 775 -1.68 -25.28 16.06
C HIS A 775 -2.75 -25.16 17.17
N GLY A 776 -2.89 -23.98 17.78
CA GLY A 776 -3.78 -23.76 18.91
C GLY A 776 -3.30 -24.42 20.22
N ASP A 777 -3.91 -24.02 21.34
CA ASP A 777 -3.67 -24.56 22.67
C ASP A 777 -4.95 -25.16 23.28
N PRO A 778 -5.33 -26.40 22.92
CA PRO A 778 -6.48 -27.08 23.50
C PRO A 778 -6.35 -27.33 25.02
N ALA A 779 -5.15 -27.33 25.59
CA ALA A 779 -4.94 -27.59 27.01
C ALA A 779 -5.35 -26.38 27.86
N ARG A 780 -4.88 -25.19 27.49
CA ARG A 780 -5.28 -23.93 28.13
C ARG A 780 -6.71 -23.53 27.80
N ALA A 781 -7.18 -23.80 26.59
CA ALA A 781 -8.60 -23.65 26.26
C ALA A 781 -9.50 -24.50 27.18
N ARG A 782 -9.10 -25.75 27.49
CA ARG A 782 -9.82 -26.59 28.46
C ARG A 782 -9.84 -25.97 29.86
N ALA A 783 -8.75 -25.34 30.30
CA ALA A 783 -8.70 -24.62 31.57
C ALA A 783 -9.67 -23.43 31.59
N LEU A 784 -9.66 -22.58 30.54
CA LEU A 784 -10.60 -21.46 30.38
C LEU A 784 -12.07 -21.92 30.37
N LEU A 785 -12.36 -23.05 29.72
CA LEU A 785 -13.70 -23.62 29.64
C LEU A 785 -14.17 -24.19 31.01
N ALA A 786 -13.25 -24.80 31.77
CA ALA A 786 -13.51 -25.23 33.15
C ALA A 786 -13.73 -24.04 34.10
N GLU A 787 -12.92 -22.97 33.99
CA GLU A 787 -13.11 -21.71 34.74
C GLU A 787 -14.44 -21.02 34.43
N ALA A 788 -14.96 -21.17 33.20
CA ALA A 788 -16.28 -20.65 32.81
C ALA A 788 -17.45 -21.48 33.36
N GLY A 789 -17.16 -22.68 33.89
CA GLY A 789 -18.16 -23.67 34.30
C GLY A 789 -18.86 -24.35 33.12
N GLU A 790 -18.21 -24.44 31.95
CA GLU A 790 -18.84 -24.79 30.66
C GLU A 790 -18.18 -25.99 29.95
N THR A 791 -17.51 -26.87 30.70
CA THR A 791 -16.94 -28.11 30.14
C THR A 791 -18.03 -28.93 29.45
N GLY A 792 -17.83 -29.26 28.18
CA GLY A 792 -18.83 -29.92 27.35
C GLY A 792 -19.82 -28.98 26.65
N PHE A 793 -19.54 -27.67 26.59
CA PHE A 793 -20.32 -26.70 25.81
C PHE A 793 -20.52 -27.21 24.37
N ALA A 794 -21.76 -27.20 23.89
CA ALA A 794 -22.11 -27.70 22.57
C ALA A 794 -21.89 -26.60 21.52
N LEU A 795 -21.27 -26.95 20.39
CA LEU A 795 -21.00 -26.03 19.29
C LEU A 795 -21.45 -26.63 17.95
N THR A 796 -21.93 -25.76 17.08
CA THR A 796 -22.38 -26.06 15.72
C THR A 796 -21.51 -25.29 14.75
N VAL A 797 -20.70 -26.00 13.96
CA VAL A 797 -19.81 -25.42 12.95
C VAL A 797 -20.39 -25.67 11.57
N ALA A 798 -20.73 -24.59 10.86
CA ALA A 798 -21.23 -24.66 9.48
C ALA A 798 -20.09 -24.82 8.46
N TYR A 799 -20.37 -25.55 7.38
CA TYR A 799 -19.49 -25.71 6.22
C TYR A 799 -20.32 -25.89 4.94
N ALA A 800 -19.88 -25.35 3.80
CA ALA A 800 -20.62 -25.48 2.54
C ALA A 800 -19.92 -26.41 1.53
N THR A 801 -18.62 -26.21 1.30
CA THR A 801 -17.84 -26.99 0.32
C THR A 801 -17.11 -28.20 0.94
N THR A 802 -16.59 -29.10 0.11
CA THR A 802 -15.70 -30.21 0.55
C THR A 802 -14.42 -29.68 1.21
N ALA A 803 -13.87 -28.56 0.73
CA ALA A 803 -12.73 -27.91 1.37
C ALA A 803 -13.11 -27.30 2.74
N ASP A 804 -14.31 -26.73 2.88
CA ASP A 804 -14.82 -26.30 4.18
C ASP A 804 -15.05 -27.47 5.14
N GLU A 805 -15.47 -28.63 4.64
CA GLU A 805 -15.63 -29.83 5.47
C GLU A 805 -14.27 -30.29 6.04
N ALA A 806 -13.21 -30.30 5.22
CA ALA A 806 -11.85 -30.64 5.65
C ALA A 806 -11.35 -29.66 6.73
N ARG A 807 -11.51 -28.35 6.50
CA ARG A 807 -11.23 -27.29 7.48
C ARG A 807 -12.02 -27.48 8.77
N ALA A 808 -13.33 -27.67 8.69
CA ALA A 808 -14.21 -27.84 9.84
C ALA A 808 -13.89 -29.12 10.65
N LYS A 809 -13.40 -30.19 10.01
CA LYS A 809 -12.88 -31.39 10.70
C LYS A 809 -11.61 -31.10 11.50
N ALA A 810 -10.68 -30.28 10.99
CA ALA A 810 -9.50 -29.85 11.74
C ALA A 810 -9.88 -29.01 12.98
N VAL A 811 -10.80 -28.06 12.81
CA VAL A 811 -11.37 -27.24 13.89
C VAL A 811 -12.04 -28.11 14.96
N LYS A 812 -12.92 -29.04 14.55
CA LYS A 812 -13.59 -29.99 15.45
C LYS A 812 -12.58 -30.81 16.26
N LYS A 813 -11.52 -31.33 15.63
CA LYS A 813 -10.47 -32.12 16.30
C LYS A 813 -9.77 -31.33 17.41
N ALA A 814 -9.54 -30.03 17.25
CA ALA A 814 -8.93 -29.18 18.27
C ALA A 814 -9.92 -28.79 19.39
N LEU A 815 -11.15 -28.43 19.03
CA LEU A 815 -12.19 -28.06 20.00
C LEU A 815 -12.68 -29.26 20.84
N ASP A 816 -12.82 -30.45 20.25
CA ASP A 816 -13.12 -31.67 21.02
C ASP A 816 -12.00 -31.96 22.04
N LYS A 817 -10.73 -31.74 21.68
CA LYS A 817 -9.59 -31.83 22.63
C LYS A 817 -9.66 -30.77 23.73
N ALA A 818 -10.15 -29.57 23.44
CA ALA A 818 -10.39 -28.52 24.43
C ALA A 818 -11.59 -28.81 25.35
N GLY A 819 -12.39 -29.85 25.07
CA GLY A 819 -13.53 -30.25 25.89
C GLY A 819 -14.87 -29.69 25.43
N PHE A 820 -14.96 -29.15 24.22
CA PHE A 820 -16.24 -28.83 23.57
C PHE A 820 -16.93 -30.09 23.02
N ARG A 821 -18.23 -30.00 22.73
CA ARG A 821 -18.97 -31.02 21.95
C ARG A 821 -19.35 -30.44 20.59
N VAL A 822 -18.49 -30.63 19.59
CA VAL A 822 -18.69 -30.02 18.27
C VAL A 822 -19.52 -30.88 17.32
N THR A 823 -20.55 -30.30 16.72
CA THR A 823 -21.34 -30.85 15.61
C THR A 823 -21.01 -30.08 14.34
N LEU A 824 -20.71 -30.78 13.24
CA LEU A 824 -20.56 -30.14 11.93
C LEU A 824 -21.92 -30.12 11.20
N LYS A 825 -22.20 -29.04 10.45
CA LYS A 825 -23.41 -28.88 9.64
C LYS A 825 -23.04 -28.50 8.22
N ASN A 826 -23.41 -29.36 7.26
CA ASN A 826 -23.39 -28.98 5.86
C ASN A 826 -24.55 -28.01 5.56
N VAL A 827 -24.27 -26.99 4.75
CA VAL A 827 -25.20 -25.96 4.29
C VAL A 827 -25.00 -25.81 2.78
N ASP A 828 -26.03 -25.44 2.03
CA ASP A 828 -25.83 -25.06 0.63
C ASP A 828 -24.97 -23.78 0.56
N VAL A 829 -24.13 -23.65 -0.48
CA VAL A 829 -23.30 -22.46 -0.72
C VAL A 829 -24.16 -21.21 -0.90
N SER A 830 -25.35 -21.35 -1.49
CA SER A 830 -26.30 -20.25 -1.65
C SER A 830 -26.89 -19.79 -0.31
N ASP A 831 -27.32 -20.73 0.55
CA ASP A 831 -28.04 -20.38 1.79
C ASP A 831 -27.10 -20.03 2.98
N ILE A 832 -25.77 -20.19 2.88
CA ILE A 832 -24.87 -20.04 4.05
C ILE A 832 -24.86 -18.63 4.66
N TYR A 833 -24.86 -17.57 3.86
CA TYR A 833 -24.78 -16.20 4.37
C TYR A 833 -26.07 -15.79 5.10
N GLU A 834 -27.24 -16.12 4.54
CA GLU A 834 -28.56 -15.85 5.14
C GLU A 834 -28.71 -16.62 6.47
N ASN A 835 -28.45 -17.93 6.46
CA ASN A 835 -28.51 -18.76 7.67
C ASN A 835 -27.55 -18.30 8.79
N VAL A 836 -26.36 -17.77 8.44
CA VAL A 836 -25.42 -17.24 9.45
C VAL A 836 -25.88 -15.87 9.96
N GLY A 837 -26.42 -15.01 9.09
CA GLY A 837 -27.04 -13.74 9.48
C GLY A 837 -28.16 -13.94 10.50
N ASP A 838 -29.06 -14.87 10.21
CA ASP A 838 -30.17 -15.29 11.09
C ASP A 838 -29.73 -16.02 12.37
N GLY A 839 -28.46 -16.41 12.48
CA GLY A 839 -27.94 -17.09 13.67
C GLY A 839 -28.33 -18.56 13.78
N ALA A 840 -28.36 -19.29 12.67
CA ALA A 840 -28.59 -20.74 12.67
C ALA A 840 -27.45 -21.54 13.33
N TYR A 841 -26.23 -21.00 13.37
CA TYR A 841 -25.00 -21.71 13.75
C TYR A 841 -24.14 -20.92 14.74
N ASP A 842 -23.36 -21.63 15.57
CA ASP A 842 -22.50 -21.01 16.59
C ASP A 842 -21.18 -20.50 15.99
N LEU A 843 -20.69 -21.16 14.94
CA LEU A 843 -19.46 -20.87 14.22
C LEU A 843 -19.64 -21.09 12.70
N ALA A 844 -19.15 -20.17 11.88
CA ALA A 844 -19.09 -20.34 10.42
C ALA A 844 -17.84 -19.65 9.83
N ARG A 845 -17.17 -20.31 8.87
CA ARG A 845 -16.04 -19.71 8.15
C ARG A 845 -16.57 -18.75 7.09
N LEU A 846 -16.10 -17.51 7.13
CA LEU A 846 -16.42 -16.49 6.11
C LEU A 846 -15.14 -15.71 5.75
N PRO A 847 -14.99 -15.24 4.49
CA PRO A 847 -13.97 -14.26 4.15
C PRO A 847 -14.33 -12.92 4.79
N MET A 848 -13.43 -12.35 5.59
CA MET A 848 -13.54 -10.98 6.08
C MET A 848 -12.73 -10.10 5.13
N ASN A 849 -13.44 -9.38 4.27
CA ASN A 849 -12.93 -8.81 3.03
C ASN A 849 -13.05 -7.28 3.03
N ILE A 850 -12.06 -6.60 2.45
CA ILE A 850 -11.99 -5.14 2.39
C ILE A 850 -12.78 -4.51 1.22
N SER A 851 -13.73 -5.24 0.62
CA SER A 851 -14.52 -4.78 -0.54
C SER A 851 -13.67 -4.26 -1.72
N GLY A 852 -12.42 -4.74 -1.83
CA GLY A 852 -11.44 -4.28 -2.82
C GLY A 852 -10.89 -2.86 -2.58
N LEU A 853 -11.10 -2.28 -1.40
CA LEU A 853 -10.59 -0.98 -0.97
C LEU A 853 -9.53 -1.17 0.13
N PRO A 854 -8.39 -0.45 0.12
CA PRO A 854 -7.28 -0.68 1.06
C PRO A 854 -7.52 -0.10 2.47
N LEU A 855 -8.76 -0.14 2.96
CA LEU A 855 -9.21 0.61 4.14
C LEU A 855 -9.82 -0.31 5.20
N ALA A 856 -9.44 -0.08 6.45
CA ALA A 856 -10.07 -0.73 7.60
C ALA A 856 -11.51 -0.21 7.86
N SER A 857 -11.76 1.07 7.58
CA SER A 857 -13.07 1.72 7.62
C SER A 857 -14.10 1.07 6.70
N ALA A 858 -13.64 0.42 5.62
CA ALA A 858 -14.49 -0.25 4.64
C ALA A 858 -14.95 -1.67 5.05
N PHE A 859 -14.44 -2.25 6.16
CA PHE A 859 -14.80 -3.62 6.53
C PHE A 859 -14.92 -3.92 8.03
N LEU A 860 -14.12 -3.28 8.90
CA LEU A 860 -14.25 -3.50 10.35
C LEU A 860 -15.62 -2.99 10.87
N PRO A 861 -16.12 -1.83 10.44
CA PRO A 861 -17.49 -1.40 10.78
C PRO A 861 -18.55 -2.34 10.20
N ASP A 862 -18.48 -2.68 8.90
CA ASP A 862 -19.42 -3.62 8.26
C ASP A 862 -19.42 -5.02 8.91
N SER A 863 -18.36 -5.41 9.61
CA SER A 863 -18.25 -6.73 10.25
C SER A 863 -18.56 -6.74 11.76
N PHE A 864 -18.43 -5.61 12.47
CA PHE A 864 -18.40 -5.59 13.94
C PHE A 864 -19.05 -4.37 14.60
N ASP A 865 -19.51 -3.37 13.84
CA ASP A 865 -20.29 -2.28 14.43
C ASP A 865 -21.65 -2.81 14.89
N GLY A 866 -21.92 -2.68 16.18
CA GLY A 866 -23.15 -3.16 16.80
C GLY A 866 -24.40 -2.33 16.52
N ARG A 867 -24.27 -1.20 15.81
CA ARG A 867 -25.38 -0.30 15.46
C ARG A 867 -26.14 -0.77 14.22
N TYR A 868 -25.47 -1.47 13.30
CA TYR A 868 -26.08 -2.03 12.10
C TYR A 868 -26.55 -3.47 12.37
N THR A 869 -27.57 -3.94 11.63
CA THR A 869 -28.03 -5.33 11.73
C THR A 869 -28.18 -6.02 10.37
N PHE A 870 -27.91 -7.33 10.30
CA PHE A 870 -28.10 -8.09 9.06
C PHE A 870 -29.56 -7.95 8.58
N PRO A 871 -29.83 -7.66 7.29
CA PRO A 871 -28.94 -7.82 6.13
C PRO A 871 -28.14 -6.57 5.70
N THR A 872 -28.20 -5.44 6.41
CA THR A 872 -27.51 -4.19 5.98
C THR A 872 -26.01 -4.19 6.25
N THR A 873 -25.53 -5.18 7.00
CA THR A 873 -24.15 -5.34 7.44
C THR A 873 -23.73 -6.81 7.36
N SER A 874 -22.43 -7.04 7.22
CA SER A 874 -21.78 -8.35 7.41
C SER A 874 -21.48 -8.71 8.88
N ASN A 875 -22.15 -8.10 9.87
CA ASN A 875 -21.98 -8.41 11.31
C ASN A 875 -22.64 -9.75 11.70
N PHE A 876 -22.12 -10.82 11.11
CA PHE A 876 -22.47 -12.22 11.36
C PHE A 876 -22.17 -12.68 12.79
N SER A 877 -21.31 -11.97 13.53
CA SER A 877 -21.05 -12.24 14.94
C SER A 877 -22.19 -11.75 15.85
N ARG A 878 -23.03 -10.84 15.33
CA ARG A 878 -24.04 -10.06 16.05
C ARG A 878 -23.50 -9.41 17.32
N LEU A 879 -22.20 -9.07 17.29
CA LEU A 879 -21.52 -8.33 18.33
C LEU A 879 -22.16 -6.96 18.43
N ASN A 880 -22.53 -6.57 19.66
CA ASN A 880 -22.84 -5.20 19.99
C ASN A 880 -22.08 -4.83 21.26
N SER A 881 -20.97 -4.10 21.07
CA SER A 881 -20.05 -3.71 22.13
C SER A 881 -19.75 -2.23 22.03
N THR A 882 -20.19 -1.46 23.03
CA THR A 882 -19.91 -0.01 23.14
C THR A 882 -18.41 0.29 23.04
N ALA A 883 -17.54 -0.60 23.54
CA ALA A 883 -16.09 -0.41 23.45
C ALA A 883 -15.53 -0.57 22.02
N VAL A 884 -16.18 -1.38 21.18
CA VAL A 884 -15.83 -1.52 19.75
C VAL A 884 -16.42 -0.36 18.95
N ASN A 885 -17.70 -0.04 19.15
CA ASN A 885 -18.37 1.07 18.45
C ASN A 885 -17.65 2.41 18.71
N ASN A 886 -17.30 2.70 19.97
CA ASN A 886 -16.56 3.93 20.31
C ASN A 886 -15.15 3.98 19.66
N ALA A 887 -14.48 2.83 19.51
CA ALA A 887 -13.18 2.74 18.86
C ALA A 887 -13.29 2.94 17.33
N ILE A 888 -14.38 2.46 16.73
CA ILE A 888 -14.73 2.73 15.33
C ILE A 888 -14.98 4.23 15.12
N ASP A 889 -15.74 4.88 16.01
CA ASP A 889 -16.00 6.32 15.93
C ASP A 889 -14.72 7.15 16.06
N GLU A 890 -13.82 6.78 16.98
CA GLU A 890 -12.51 7.42 17.14
C GLU A 890 -11.61 7.23 15.90
N ALA A 891 -11.66 6.05 15.26
CA ALA A 891 -10.89 5.76 14.05
C ALA A 891 -11.41 6.54 12.83
N ASN A 892 -12.74 6.57 12.62
CA ASN A 892 -13.39 7.35 11.57
C ASN A 892 -13.10 8.86 11.72
N ALA A 893 -13.17 9.40 12.93
CA ALA A 893 -12.92 10.83 13.19
C ALA A 893 -11.45 11.27 13.05
N THR A 894 -10.51 10.36 12.77
CA THR A 894 -9.07 10.68 12.71
C THR A 894 -8.66 11.09 11.28
N ALA A 895 -8.49 12.40 11.05
CA ALA A 895 -8.29 12.99 9.72
C ALA A 895 -7.02 12.54 8.94
N ASP A 896 -5.95 12.15 9.63
CA ASP A 896 -4.73 11.65 8.99
C ASP A 896 -4.77 10.12 8.81
N LEU A 897 -4.51 9.64 7.59
CA LEU A 897 -4.62 8.21 7.25
C LEU A 897 -3.68 7.31 8.05
N ALA A 898 -2.48 7.78 8.42
CA ALA A 898 -1.53 6.98 9.20
C ALA A 898 -1.96 6.91 10.67
N ALA A 899 -2.39 8.04 11.24
CA ALA A 899 -2.98 8.10 12.58
C ALA A 899 -4.30 7.32 12.66
N ALA A 900 -5.13 7.32 11.60
CA ALA A 900 -6.33 6.49 11.52
C ALA A 900 -5.97 5.00 11.54
N GLY A 901 -4.91 4.59 10.83
CA GLY A 901 -4.37 3.22 10.89
C GLY A 901 -4.03 2.77 12.32
N GLU A 902 -3.45 3.64 13.14
CA GLU A 902 -3.20 3.36 14.57
C GLU A 902 -4.50 3.09 15.37
N LYS A 903 -5.57 3.84 15.06
CA LYS A 903 -6.89 3.63 15.66
C LYS A 903 -7.54 2.35 15.15
N TRP A 904 -7.45 2.03 13.86
CA TRP A 904 -7.94 0.77 13.29
C TRP A 904 -7.21 -0.46 13.87
N SER A 905 -5.91 -0.34 14.14
CA SER A 905 -5.13 -1.33 14.91
C SER A 905 -5.70 -1.57 16.31
N THR A 906 -6.23 -0.51 16.93
CA THR A 906 -6.94 -0.60 18.21
C THR A 906 -8.31 -1.25 18.04
N VAL A 907 -9.07 -0.93 16.98
CA VAL A 907 -10.37 -1.56 16.68
C VAL A 907 -10.23 -3.07 16.50
N ASP A 908 -9.29 -3.53 15.68
CA ASP A 908 -8.99 -4.97 15.47
C ASP A 908 -8.73 -5.67 16.82
N ARG A 909 -7.83 -5.12 17.64
CA ARG A 909 -7.57 -5.61 19.00
C ARG A 909 -8.83 -5.62 19.87
N ARG A 910 -9.67 -4.59 19.84
CA ARG A 910 -10.93 -4.53 20.62
C ARG A 910 -11.94 -5.59 20.17
N VAL A 911 -12.04 -5.87 18.88
CA VAL A 911 -12.87 -6.96 18.35
C VAL A 911 -12.32 -8.31 18.80
N MET A 912 -11.00 -8.49 18.72
CA MET A 912 -10.33 -9.69 19.23
C MET A 912 -10.54 -9.87 20.74
N GLU A 913 -10.48 -8.81 21.56
CA GLU A 913 -10.82 -8.88 22.99
C GLU A 913 -12.24 -9.41 23.27
N GLN A 914 -13.19 -9.21 22.36
CA GLN A 914 -14.55 -9.76 22.46
C GLN A 914 -14.66 -11.22 21.99
N ALA A 915 -13.62 -11.77 21.35
CA ALA A 915 -13.63 -13.08 20.68
C ALA A 915 -14.86 -13.27 19.75
N ALA A 916 -15.22 -12.21 19.01
CA ALA A 916 -16.37 -12.20 18.10
C ALA A 916 -16.06 -12.81 16.72
N ALA A 917 -14.79 -12.91 16.38
CA ALA A 917 -14.28 -13.65 15.24
C ALA A 917 -12.95 -14.31 15.61
N ILE A 918 -12.56 -15.33 14.85
CA ILE A 918 -11.31 -16.06 15.00
C ILE A 918 -10.59 -16.06 13.66
N PRO A 919 -9.60 -15.18 13.45
CA PRO A 919 -8.73 -15.20 12.28
C PRO A 919 -8.01 -16.54 12.15
N VAL A 920 -7.75 -16.96 10.91
CA VAL A 920 -7.11 -18.25 10.62
C VAL A 920 -5.95 -18.09 9.67
N TYR A 921 -6.18 -17.57 8.46
CA TYR A 921 -5.12 -17.36 7.48
C TYR A 921 -5.47 -16.28 6.44
N VAL A 922 -4.44 -15.65 5.90
CA VAL A 922 -4.50 -14.83 4.68
C VAL A 922 -4.04 -15.72 3.52
N PRO A 923 -4.89 -16.03 2.52
CA PRO A 923 -4.46 -16.81 1.38
C PRO A 923 -3.48 -16.04 0.48
N VAL A 924 -2.66 -16.77 -0.27
CA VAL A 924 -1.84 -16.22 -1.36
C VAL A 924 -2.53 -16.53 -2.68
N ARG A 925 -2.85 -15.47 -3.43
CA ARG A 925 -3.41 -15.57 -4.78
C ARG A 925 -2.31 -15.83 -5.80
N THR A 926 -2.55 -16.75 -6.73
CA THR A 926 -1.63 -17.09 -7.82
C THR A 926 -2.23 -16.73 -9.17
N PHE A 927 -1.64 -15.76 -9.85
CA PHE A 927 -2.05 -15.32 -11.20
C PHE A 927 -1.10 -15.88 -12.26
N LEU A 928 -1.64 -16.17 -13.45
CA LEU A 928 -0.86 -16.57 -14.61
C LEU A 928 -1.10 -15.66 -15.81
N TYR A 929 -0.03 -15.41 -16.57
CA TYR A 929 -0.12 -14.79 -17.89
C TYR A 929 0.92 -15.33 -18.86
N SER A 930 0.71 -15.11 -20.15
CA SER A 930 1.64 -15.45 -21.23
C SER A 930 2.81 -14.46 -21.26
N SER A 931 4.03 -14.92 -21.53
CA SER A 931 5.24 -14.08 -21.61
C SER A 931 5.20 -12.97 -22.69
N ARG A 932 4.24 -13.05 -23.63
CA ARG A 932 3.91 -12.04 -24.66
C ARG A 932 3.24 -10.79 -24.08
N LEU A 933 2.72 -10.86 -22.85
CA LEU A 933 2.20 -9.69 -22.12
C LEU A 933 3.28 -9.07 -21.24
N LYS A 934 3.28 -7.73 -21.21
CA LYS A 934 4.16 -6.88 -20.41
C LYS A 934 3.36 -5.69 -19.85
N GLY A 935 3.95 -4.96 -18.90
CA GLY A 935 3.32 -3.80 -18.27
C GLY A 935 2.19 -4.13 -17.26
N LEU A 936 1.99 -5.40 -16.92
CA LEU A 936 1.05 -5.83 -15.88
C LEU A 936 1.57 -5.48 -14.48
N GLN A 937 0.65 -5.21 -13.55
CA GLN A 937 0.88 -4.93 -12.13
C GLN A 937 -0.16 -5.72 -11.32
N VAL A 938 0.11 -6.10 -10.07
CA VAL A 938 -0.91 -6.71 -9.21
C VAL A 938 -1.54 -5.64 -8.33
N ASP A 939 -2.82 -5.35 -8.59
CA ASP A 939 -3.66 -4.45 -7.81
C ASP A 939 -4.47 -5.25 -6.77
N LEU A 940 -5.30 -4.57 -5.97
CA LEU A 940 -6.15 -5.20 -4.95
C LEU A 940 -7.08 -6.27 -5.53
N ASP A 941 -7.83 -5.96 -6.59
CA ASP A 941 -8.82 -6.91 -7.15
C ASP A 941 -8.19 -8.02 -8.01
N GLY A 942 -6.93 -7.89 -8.44
CA GLY A 942 -6.26 -8.85 -9.32
C GLY A 942 -5.11 -8.28 -10.16
N LEU A 943 -4.74 -9.01 -11.21
CA LEU A 943 -3.70 -8.66 -12.17
C LEU A 943 -4.21 -7.58 -13.15
N SER A 944 -3.69 -6.36 -12.98
CA SER A 944 -4.17 -5.13 -13.59
C SER A 944 -3.85 -5.03 -15.08
N PRO A 945 -4.87 -4.79 -15.94
CA PRO A 945 -4.67 -4.63 -17.39
C PRO A 945 -4.35 -3.19 -17.83
N LEU A 946 -4.32 -2.21 -16.92
CA LEU A 946 -4.30 -0.77 -17.29
C LEU A 946 -3.08 -0.33 -18.11
N ASN A 947 -1.94 -0.99 -17.86
CA ASN A 947 -0.65 -0.78 -18.52
C ASN A 947 -0.20 -1.98 -19.36
N ALA A 948 -1.09 -2.97 -19.56
CA ALA A 948 -0.82 -4.15 -20.36
C ALA A 948 -0.47 -3.76 -21.80
N TYR A 949 0.56 -4.37 -22.37
CA TYR A 949 0.84 -4.29 -23.81
C TYR A 949 1.30 -5.65 -24.35
N VAL A 950 1.07 -5.84 -25.65
CA VAL A 950 1.42 -7.07 -26.38
C VAL A 950 2.74 -6.85 -27.10
N THR A 951 3.75 -7.70 -26.84
CA THR A 951 5.00 -7.67 -27.61
C THR A 951 4.82 -8.34 -28.98
N GLU A 952 5.65 -7.96 -29.94
CA GLU A 952 5.76 -8.65 -31.24
C GLU A 952 6.26 -10.11 -31.08
#